data_AF-A0AAF5DHC2-F1
#
_entry.id   AF-A0AAF5DHC2-F1
#
_cell.length_a   1.000
_cell.length_b   1.000
_cell.length_c   1.000
_cell.angle_alpha   90.00
_cell.angle_beta   90.00
_cell.angle_gamma   90.00
#
_symmetry.space_group_name_H-M   'P 1'
#
loop_
_entity.id
_entity.type
_entity.pdbx_description
1 polymer ?
#
loop_
_entity_poly.entity_id
_entity_poly.type
_entity_poly.pdbx_seq_one_letter_code
_entity_poly.pdbx_strand_id
1 'polypeptide(L)'
;KKKGYFLNMESSIKYVQLDCLVLMKIVKHVDSEFEGGLGDISGENCQGILTGLISIDDGKLEITNCFPTPRFENFSEGEEVNPQLMQQNDDMKQNEILDTLRKFRQMNMDYELVGFYQSQPFGACFTQEMVESLCDVQTQVTDGVLLIYDPLLTRQGKIGIRALRLSQDALQLSIKGDWSPDAIKMAGLTYENLFEELPIKVKNSHLANVMFAQLDINEEDAFCDSLQDLSLENTDTLEKALRGMITGVDELNKQLNAYNKYMFEKVRAENQLAVLLQKRQAENEHRIARGEQPLSMDELKKTIRMPQWCSKNGLLDIFLTSCGTKAHSDFTQEVPFNHYRRMLLTYLYYKNNSFFFCYPFNKLHFYKNENSRKGKGWTLNIRLKKSYQMLRIKIKWNFFLLLLLHLILVGDCNTEKGDIDKFNDNTCTAIHTNRSGINVICCSPYESLNEKCKFKSFCENQGNLTCGCFITIEEDFFCSPNLSALPTEEWYDHVSNGYGIINCRLLNLPNAFNVERFVTIKTWNPILTPALFEGLSLYNVTSLVLRIKDINEDMQYEDLNKYFKNLNHLTIHITSSNFMDINLNSLFSNLPNLISLKLINVPFQFSKKTSTWIKTIERLHIENNKNLANLPKWFSLGHSLKKLTIKKTSLIEITSISLLPKLEHLKLPYNEISNIHRISFISPHLEEVDLSHNKITKLALHTFSQATQLRYLDISHNHFRSPLPDSVFSRNTKLKYLSLANSYLTHLTAEVMIGLENLKTLILSYNPTIKLDIFTLLPLKSLQKLELNWCNLTKMPIAVTQCCHLNTLSLSGNLFYKKDSMPSEVLAMLSTITSLTFDRNPLIEMPYGLFLVPVNNIELIEQILETLIQLPLWQKEPCTPYMWNIHLTNSSNELRRKVSMWNEERMEGNLLQHCRQLYESTLEKLELYRELEQNSGCEASRKLRSVRDSCIVNQMETEKMIEERIREEWDKKNIIEVTPSNVKKYEIEGYFIVSLATNIFLGSFFSTIIVFLLLKYFKKCWDRKNHEELAGNTYNEEL
;
A
#
# COMPACT_ATOMS: atom_id res chain seq x y z
N LYS A 1 2.87 57.82 -3.54
CA LYS A 1 3.56 58.51 -4.67
C LYS A 1 4.69 57.70 -5.30
N LYS A 2 5.49 56.89 -4.57
CA LYS A 2 6.53 56.02 -5.17
C LYS A 2 6.01 54.83 -5.99
N LYS A 3 4.78 54.32 -5.75
CA LYS A 3 4.19 53.19 -6.49
C LYS A 3 3.89 53.44 -7.99
N GLY A 4 3.88 54.70 -8.46
CA GLY A 4 3.48 55.01 -9.84
C GLY A 4 4.56 54.83 -10.92
N TYR A 5 5.85 54.81 -10.54
CA TYR A 5 6.95 54.84 -11.53
C TYR A 5 7.25 53.49 -12.19
N PHE A 6 6.81 52.36 -11.62
CA PHE A 6 7.09 51.02 -12.15
C PHE A 6 6.06 50.49 -13.17
N LEU A 7 4.91 51.17 -13.34
CA LEU A 7 3.77 50.65 -14.11
C LEU A 7 3.95 50.63 -15.64
N ASN A 8 4.95 51.33 -16.18
CA ASN A 8 5.16 51.46 -17.63
C ASN A 8 6.26 50.58 -18.22
N MET A 9 6.86 49.67 -17.43
CA MET A 9 7.76 48.67 -18.01
C MET A 9 6.94 47.42 -18.34
N GLU A 10 6.76 47.15 -19.63
CA GLU A 10 6.37 45.82 -20.09
C GLU A 10 7.41 44.81 -19.57
N SER A 11 6.93 43.69 -19.06
CA SER A 11 7.79 42.64 -18.51
C SER A 11 8.71 42.06 -19.56
N SER A 12 9.97 41.85 -19.20
CA SER A 12 11.00 41.37 -20.12
C SER A 12 11.07 39.83 -20.23
N ILE A 13 10.46 39.11 -19.28
CA ILE A 13 10.64 37.66 -19.13
C ILE A 13 9.74 36.86 -20.08
N LYS A 14 10.36 35.90 -20.78
CA LYS A 14 9.72 34.91 -21.64
C LYS A 14 9.59 33.53 -21.00
N TYR A 15 10.45 33.18 -20.05
CA TYR A 15 10.45 31.87 -19.39
C TYR A 15 11.15 31.92 -18.02
N VAL A 16 10.79 30.97 -17.17
CA VAL A 16 11.42 30.77 -15.86
C VAL A 16 12.42 29.62 -15.97
N GLN A 17 13.67 29.87 -15.57
CA GLN A 17 14.68 28.84 -15.44
C GLN A 17 14.82 28.47 -13.97
N LEU A 18 14.56 27.21 -13.63
CA LEU A 18 14.56 26.73 -12.26
C LEU A 18 15.77 25.83 -12.03
N ASP A 19 16.58 26.13 -11.01
CA ASP A 19 17.62 25.20 -10.57
C ASP A 19 16.95 23.94 -9.97
N CYS A 20 17.43 22.76 -10.36
CA CYS A 20 16.93 21.50 -9.85
C CYS A 20 16.99 21.40 -8.31
N LEU A 21 17.96 22.08 -7.67
CA LEU A 21 18.03 22.14 -6.21
C LEU A 21 16.80 22.80 -5.58
N VAL A 22 16.25 23.83 -6.23
CA VAL A 22 15.02 24.52 -5.79
C VAL A 22 13.85 23.56 -5.82
N LEU A 23 13.70 22.80 -6.92
CA LEU A 23 12.64 21.80 -7.06
C LEU A 23 12.74 20.76 -5.95
N MET A 24 13.94 20.23 -5.70
CA MET A 24 14.17 19.24 -4.65
C MET A 24 13.86 19.77 -3.25
N LYS A 25 14.18 21.03 -2.96
CA LYS A 25 13.84 21.67 -1.68
C LYS A 25 12.33 21.81 -1.50
N ILE A 26 11.61 22.19 -2.56
CA ILE A 26 10.13 22.30 -2.53
C ILE A 26 9.52 20.92 -2.26
N VAL A 27 9.91 19.89 -3.02
CA VAL A 27 9.43 18.51 -2.84
C VAL A 27 9.68 18.04 -1.40
N LYS A 28 10.93 18.19 -0.93
CA LYS A 28 11.32 17.80 0.43
C LYS A 28 10.51 18.51 1.50
N HIS A 29 10.31 19.82 1.37
CA HIS A 29 9.52 20.60 2.33
C HIS A 29 8.08 20.06 2.41
N VAL A 30 7.42 19.92 1.25
CA VAL A 30 6.02 19.50 1.19
C VAL A 30 5.82 18.08 1.68
N ASP A 31 6.70 17.14 1.31
CA ASP A 31 6.61 15.76 1.80
C ASP A 31 6.88 15.67 3.32
N SER A 32 7.85 16.43 3.85
CA SER A 32 8.13 16.44 5.29
C SER A 32 6.96 16.95 6.13
N GLU A 33 6.22 17.94 5.63
CA GLU A 33 5.02 18.48 6.29
C GLU A 33 3.84 17.50 6.21
N PHE A 34 3.68 16.83 5.06
CA PHE A 34 2.63 15.83 4.86
C PHE A 34 2.85 14.61 5.77
N GLU A 35 4.09 14.17 5.94
CA GLU A 35 4.46 13.10 6.88
C GLU A 35 4.29 13.52 8.35
N GLY A 36 4.47 14.81 8.66
CA GLY A 36 4.24 15.37 10.00
C GLY A 36 2.77 15.42 10.43
N GLY A 37 1.82 15.16 9.53
CA GLY A 37 0.38 15.23 9.82
C GLY A 37 -0.17 16.65 10.00
N LEU A 38 0.66 17.68 9.79
CA LEU A 38 0.32 19.10 9.96
C LEU A 38 -0.62 19.62 8.86
N GLY A 39 -0.63 18.97 7.70
CA GLY A 39 -1.43 19.37 6.54
C GLY A 39 -2.95 19.31 6.78
N ASP A 40 -3.43 18.31 7.52
CA ASP A 40 -4.87 18.17 7.81
C ASP A 40 -5.32 19.03 9.00
N ILE A 41 -4.41 19.39 9.92
CA ILE A 41 -4.72 20.08 11.18
C ILE A 41 -4.83 21.60 10.96
N SER A 42 -3.96 22.17 10.11
CA SER A 42 -3.89 23.63 9.91
C SER A 42 -4.76 24.14 8.75
N GLY A 43 -5.11 23.29 7.78
CA GLY A 43 -5.81 23.70 6.55
C GLY A 43 -5.01 24.66 5.65
N GLU A 44 -3.82 25.09 6.07
CA GLU A 44 -2.96 25.98 5.29
C GLU A 44 -2.09 25.17 4.31
N ASN A 45 -1.88 25.73 3.12
CA ASN A 45 -1.02 25.16 2.07
C ASN A 45 0.46 25.47 2.33
N CYS A 46 1.37 24.50 2.13
CA CYS A 46 2.81 24.73 2.39
C CYS A 46 3.34 25.81 1.45
N GLN A 47 3.97 26.84 2.01
CA GLN A 47 4.44 28.00 1.25
C GLN A 47 5.93 28.28 1.54
N GLY A 48 6.58 28.96 0.62
CA GLY A 48 7.95 29.42 0.81
C GLY A 48 8.36 30.49 -0.18
N ILE A 49 9.52 31.10 0.06
CA ILE A 49 10.03 32.23 -0.70
C ILE A 49 11.03 31.75 -1.75
N LEU A 50 11.04 32.42 -2.89
CA LEU A 50 11.95 32.20 -4.01
C LEU A 50 12.95 33.35 -4.10
N THR A 51 14.23 33.00 -4.22
CA THR A 51 15.29 33.95 -4.53
C THR A 51 15.97 33.59 -5.84
N GLY A 52 16.45 34.61 -6.54
CA GLY A 52 16.94 34.43 -7.90
C GLY A 52 17.50 35.70 -8.51
N LEU A 53 17.76 35.63 -9.81
CA LEU A 53 18.33 36.71 -10.61
C LEU A 53 17.48 36.93 -11.87
N ILE A 54 17.30 38.19 -12.24
CA ILE A 54 16.62 38.59 -13.49
C ILE A 54 17.68 38.89 -14.54
N SER A 55 17.72 38.09 -15.61
CA SER A 55 18.56 38.39 -16.79
C SER A 55 17.73 39.14 -17.81
N ILE A 56 17.95 40.45 -17.89
CA ILE A 56 17.25 41.37 -18.81
C ILE A 56 17.54 40.99 -20.27
N ASP A 57 18.76 40.58 -20.58
CA ASP A 57 19.20 40.33 -21.96
C ASP A 57 18.56 39.07 -22.56
N ASP A 58 18.34 38.03 -21.75
CA ASP A 58 17.79 36.75 -22.20
C ASP A 58 16.26 36.68 -22.07
N GLY A 59 15.63 37.66 -21.42
CA GLY A 59 14.24 37.57 -20.97
C GLY A 59 14.03 36.34 -20.08
N LYS A 60 14.96 36.08 -19.17
CA LYS A 60 14.99 34.87 -18.33
C LYS A 60 14.96 35.26 -16.86
N LEU A 61 14.05 34.65 -16.12
CA LEU A 61 14.08 34.67 -14.65
C LEU A 61 14.76 33.40 -14.14
N GLU A 62 15.92 33.53 -13.51
CA GLU A 62 16.64 32.41 -12.93
C GLU A 62 16.32 32.28 -11.44
N ILE A 63 15.63 31.22 -11.06
CA ILE A 63 15.34 30.90 -9.66
C ILE A 63 16.44 29.95 -9.17
N THR A 64 17.31 30.47 -8.32
CA THR A 64 18.53 29.79 -7.86
C THR A 64 18.35 29.16 -6.49
N ASN A 65 17.46 29.70 -5.64
CA ASN A 65 17.26 29.18 -4.29
C ASN A 65 15.83 29.39 -3.78
N CYS A 66 15.45 28.64 -2.74
CA CYS A 66 14.19 28.80 -2.02
C CYS A 66 14.29 28.35 -0.56
N PHE A 67 13.37 28.84 0.27
CA PHE A 67 13.24 28.44 1.68
C PHE A 67 11.79 28.51 2.16
N PRO A 68 11.37 27.67 3.12
CA PRO A 68 9.99 27.65 3.63
C PRO A 68 9.66 28.92 4.43
N THR A 69 8.40 29.33 4.43
CA THR A 69 7.93 30.36 5.36
C THR A 69 7.58 29.72 6.72
N PRO A 70 7.91 30.37 7.85
CA PRO A 70 7.54 29.88 9.18
C PRO A 70 6.02 29.77 9.35
N ARG A 71 5.56 28.72 10.02
CA ARG A 71 4.16 28.49 10.38
C ARG A 71 3.97 28.53 11.89
N PHE A 72 2.87 29.13 12.33
CA PHE A 72 2.46 29.13 13.73
C PHE A 72 1.20 28.27 13.87
N GLU A 73 1.15 27.43 14.90
CA GLU A 73 -0.02 26.60 15.17
C GLU A 73 -1.22 27.50 15.51
N ASN A 74 -2.29 27.40 14.74
CA ASN A 74 -3.56 28.01 15.09
C ASN A 74 -4.20 27.17 16.20
N PHE A 75 -4.47 27.80 17.34
CA PHE A 75 -5.08 27.15 18.51
C PHE A 75 -6.40 26.45 18.16
N SER A 76 -6.66 25.36 18.86
CA SER A 76 -7.75 24.40 18.61
C SER A 76 -9.13 25.05 18.51
N GLU A 77 -9.98 24.45 17.67
CA GLU A 77 -11.35 24.90 17.37
C GLU A 77 -12.12 25.36 18.62
N GLY A 78 -12.38 26.68 18.72
CA GLY A 78 -13.31 27.25 19.71
C GLY A 78 -12.81 28.49 20.47
N GLU A 79 -11.53 28.87 20.37
CA GLU A 79 -11.05 30.12 20.96
C GLU A 79 -11.22 31.30 19.99
N GLU A 80 -11.77 32.41 20.48
CA GLU A 80 -11.90 33.65 19.70
C GLU A 80 -10.52 34.12 19.24
N VAL A 81 -10.34 34.23 17.92
CA VAL A 81 -9.11 34.69 17.27
C VAL A 81 -8.70 36.04 17.84
N ASN A 82 -7.60 36.07 18.59
CA ASN A 82 -7.08 37.30 19.18
C ASN A 82 -6.24 38.06 18.13
N PRO A 83 -6.73 39.19 17.57
CA PRO A 83 -6.06 39.86 16.46
C PRO A 83 -4.67 40.39 16.81
N GLN A 84 -4.38 40.66 18.08
CA GLN A 84 -3.05 41.08 18.53
C GLN A 84 -2.01 39.95 18.41
N LEU A 85 -2.41 38.70 18.67
CA LEU A 85 -1.55 37.52 18.55
C LEU A 85 -1.25 37.18 17.09
N MET A 86 -2.25 37.29 16.20
CA MET A 86 -2.00 37.14 14.75
C MET A 86 -0.99 38.17 14.25
N GLN A 87 -1.14 39.44 14.64
CA GLN A 87 -0.24 40.49 14.23
C GLN A 87 1.19 40.27 14.75
N GLN A 88 1.34 39.78 15.99
CA GLN A 88 2.64 39.35 16.51
C GLN A 88 3.25 38.18 15.73
N ASN A 89 2.45 37.18 15.37
CA ASN A 89 2.91 36.05 14.58
C ASN A 89 3.38 36.49 13.19
N ASP A 90 2.65 37.38 12.53
CA ASP A 90 3.04 37.94 11.22
C ASP A 90 4.33 38.78 11.32
N ASP A 91 4.47 39.59 12.37
CA ASP A 91 5.69 40.36 12.64
C ASP A 91 6.90 39.43 12.89
N MET A 92 6.71 38.34 13.64
CA MET A 92 7.75 37.32 13.85
C MET A 92 8.13 36.62 12.54
N LYS A 93 7.12 36.24 11.73
CA LYS A 93 7.31 35.63 10.41
C LYS A 93 8.16 36.52 9.50
N GLN A 94 7.83 37.82 9.44
CA GLN A 94 8.60 38.80 8.66
C GLN A 94 10.04 38.95 9.19
N ASN A 95 10.23 38.98 10.51
CA ASN A 95 11.56 39.08 11.10
C ASN A 95 12.44 37.87 10.79
N GLU A 96 11.90 36.65 10.83
CA GLU A 96 12.64 35.42 10.47
C GLU A 96 12.99 35.37 8.98
N ILE A 97 12.08 35.81 8.11
CA ILE A 97 12.33 35.94 6.67
C ILE A 97 13.49 36.92 6.44
N LEU A 98 13.45 38.10 7.08
CA LEU A 98 14.50 39.11 6.96
C LEU A 98 15.84 38.61 7.50
N ASP A 99 15.84 37.87 8.60
CA ASP A 99 17.07 37.28 9.16
C ASP A 99 17.65 36.22 8.21
N THR A 100 16.80 35.40 7.59
CA THR A 100 17.22 34.42 6.58
C THR A 100 17.83 35.10 5.35
N LEU A 101 17.21 36.17 4.85
CA LEU A 101 17.75 36.95 3.72
C LEU A 101 19.09 37.63 4.08
N ARG A 102 19.24 38.12 5.32
CA ARG A 102 20.53 38.66 5.81
C ARG A 102 21.60 37.58 5.83
N LYS A 103 21.27 36.36 6.28
CA LYS A 103 22.20 35.21 6.26
C LYS A 103 22.59 34.86 4.82
N PHE A 104 21.65 34.85 3.87
CA PHE A 104 21.98 34.59 2.46
C PHE A 104 22.94 35.63 1.90
N ARG A 105 22.71 36.91 2.21
CA ARG A 105 23.63 37.98 1.83
C ARG A 105 25.03 37.81 2.45
N GLN A 106 25.13 37.36 3.70
CA GLN A 106 26.42 37.07 4.35
C GLN A 106 27.14 35.86 3.72
N MET A 107 26.37 34.89 3.23
CA MET A 107 26.87 33.66 2.63
C MET A 107 27.15 33.79 1.12
N ASN A 108 27.06 35.01 0.55
CA ASN A 108 27.16 35.26 -0.90
C ASN A 108 26.20 34.38 -1.73
N MET A 109 25.01 34.11 -1.21
CA MET A 109 23.93 33.48 -1.97
C MET A 109 22.97 34.54 -2.50
N ASP A 110 22.26 34.22 -3.57
CA ASP A 110 21.23 35.10 -4.12
C ASP A 110 20.13 35.33 -3.09
N TYR A 111 19.93 36.60 -2.75
CA TYR A 111 18.99 37.07 -1.74
C TYR A 111 17.88 37.97 -2.33
N GLU A 112 17.91 38.22 -3.64
CA GLU A 112 16.88 39.01 -4.32
C GLU A 112 15.60 38.18 -4.44
N LEU A 113 14.50 38.75 -3.93
CA LEU A 113 13.22 38.07 -3.85
C LEU A 113 12.53 38.14 -5.22
N VAL A 114 12.32 37.00 -5.84
CA VAL A 114 11.74 36.90 -7.20
C VAL A 114 10.33 36.31 -7.19
N GLY A 115 9.85 35.85 -6.03
CA GLY A 115 8.59 35.14 -5.98
C GLY A 115 8.38 34.34 -4.70
N PHE A 116 7.33 33.54 -4.73
CA PHE A 116 7.03 32.54 -3.71
C PHE A 116 6.52 31.25 -4.37
N TYR A 117 6.58 30.15 -3.64
CA TYR A 117 5.99 28.88 -4.06
C TYR A 117 4.90 28.44 -3.08
N GLN A 118 3.95 27.67 -3.58
CA GLN A 118 2.86 27.11 -2.80
C GLN A 118 2.57 25.68 -3.26
N SER A 119 2.37 24.77 -2.31
CA SER A 119 1.91 23.41 -2.58
C SER A 119 0.39 23.41 -2.76
N GLN A 120 -0.11 22.80 -3.83
CA GLN A 120 -1.54 22.71 -4.05
C GLN A 120 -1.92 21.44 -4.81
N PRO A 121 -2.65 20.51 -4.18
CA PRO A 121 -3.09 19.30 -4.86
C PRO A 121 -4.06 19.65 -6.01
N PHE A 122 -3.95 18.92 -7.12
CA PHE A 122 -4.70 19.15 -8.37
C PHE A 122 -4.40 20.49 -9.06
N GLY A 123 -3.51 21.33 -8.51
CA GLY A 123 -3.34 22.72 -8.92
C GLY A 123 -4.58 23.59 -8.70
N ALA A 124 -5.48 23.19 -7.80
CA ALA A 124 -6.82 23.75 -7.67
C ALA A 124 -7.05 24.36 -6.27
N CYS A 125 -6.74 25.66 -6.10
CA CYS A 125 -7.34 26.55 -5.10
C CYS A 125 -6.74 27.97 -5.21
N PHE A 126 -7.31 28.79 -6.07
CA PHE A 126 -6.88 30.20 -6.18
C PHE A 126 -7.55 31.01 -5.07
N THR A 127 -6.76 31.59 -4.16
CA THR A 127 -7.26 32.41 -3.05
C THR A 127 -7.02 33.90 -3.31
N GLN A 128 -7.79 34.76 -2.65
CA GLN A 128 -7.56 36.20 -2.69
C GLN A 128 -6.17 36.55 -2.13
N GLU A 129 -5.79 35.93 -1.01
CA GLU A 129 -4.49 36.14 -0.36
C GLU A 129 -3.31 35.84 -1.31
N MET A 130 -3.46 34.83 -2.18
CA MET A 130 -2.48 34.51 -3.21
C MET A 130 -2.35 35.63 -4.24
N VAL A 131 -3.49 36.20 -4.70
CA VAL A 131 -3.50 37.31 -5.65
C VAL A 131 -2.90 38.58 -5.03
N GLU A 132 -3.23 38.86 -3.78
CA GLU A 132 -2.68 40.00 -3.04
C GLU A 132 -1.17 39.85 -2.84
N SER A 133 -0.72 38.67 -2.39
CA SER A 133 0.71 38.36 -2.24
C SER A 133 1.46 38.47 -3.58
N LEU A 134 0.87 37.98 -4.66
CA LEU A 134 1.47 38.07 -6.00
C LEU A 134 1.48 39.50 -6.53
N CYS A 135 0.43 40.30 -6.25
CA CYS A 135 0.38 41.72 -6.56
C CYS A 135 1.47 42.50 -5.81
N ASP A 136 1.66 42.21 -4.52
CA ASP A 136 2.70 42.86 -3.71
C ASP A 136 4.10 42.51 -4.22
N VAL A 137 4.34 41.25 -4.56
CA VAL A 137 5.60 40.82 -5.18
C VAL A 137 5.80 41.50 -6.53
N GLN A 138 4.81 41.51 -7.42
CA GLN A 138 4.91 42.14 -8.75
C GLN A 138 5.04 43.67 -8.70
N THR A 139 4.57 44.30 -7.62
CA THR A 139 4.74 45.74 -7.38
C THR A 139 6.16 46.08 -6.92
N GLN A 140 6.81 45.17 -6.18
CA GLN A 140 8.19 45.33 -5.72
C GLN A 140 9.19 44.94 -6.82
N VAL A 141 8.90 43.85 -7.51
CA VAL A 141 9.70 43.27 -8.59
C VAL A 141 8.77 43.02 -9.76
N THR A 142 8.86 43.82 -10.82
CA THR A 142 7.97 43.77 -12.00
C THR A 142 7.80 42.37 -12.59
N ASP A 143 8.85 41.58 -12.42
CA ASP A 143 9.11 40.29 -13.02
C ASP A 143 8.87 39.11 -12.03
N GLY A 144 8.18 39.38 -10.91
CA GLY A 144 7.89 38.40 -9.87
C GLY A 144 6.93 37.29 -10.28
N VAL A 145 7.15 36.07 -9.78
CA VAL A 145 6.41 34.87 -10.16
C VAL A 145 5.93 34.04 -8.96
N LEU A 146 4.89 33.24 -9.20
CA LEU A 146 4.41 32.22 -8.28
C LEU A 146 4.64 30.83 -8.86
N LEU A 147 5.28 29.95 -8.09
CA LEU A 147 5.39 28.53 -8.42
C LEU A 147 4.32 27.72 -7.69
N ILE A 148 3.45 27.05 -8.44
CA ILE A 148 2.48 26.09 -7.89
C ILE A 148 3.04 24.69 -8.04
N TYR A 149 3.17 23.96 -6.93
CA TYR A 149 3.64 22.58 -6.88
C TYR A 149 2.51 21.63 -6.51
N ASP A 150 2.22 20.65 -7.37
CA ASP A 150 1.26 19.58 -7.14
C ASP A 150 1.95 18.29 -6.65
N PRO A 151 1.81 17.94 -5.37
CA PRO A 151 2.40 16.72 -4.82
C PRO A 151 1.74 15.45 -5.37
N LEU A 152 0.47 15.48 -5.76
CA LEU A 152 -0.25 14.28 -6.25
C LEU A 152 0.24 13.89 -7.64
N LEU A 153 0.38 14.86 -8.56
CA LEU A 153 0.94 14.60 -9.88
C LEU A 153 2.39 14.11 -9.77
N THR A 154 3.17 14.72 -8.88
CA THR A 154 4.58 14.33 -8.66
C THR A 154 4.71 12.91 -8.13
N ARG A 155 3.82 12.48 -7.22
CA ARG A 155 3.75 11.08 -6.75
C ARG A 155 3.34 10.08 -7.83
N GLN A 156 2.68 10.52 -8.89
CA GLN A 156 2.37 9.70 -10.08
C GLN A 156 3.53 9.64 -11.09
N GLY A 157 4.71 10.18 -10.76
CA GLY A 157 5.91 10.15 -11.60
C GLY A 157 6.02 11.29 -12.61
N LYS A 158 5.11 12.28 -12.59
CA LYS A 158 5.22 13.50 -13.41
C LYS A 158 5.41 14.72 -12.52
N ILE A 159 6.50 15.47 -12.69
CA ILE A 159 6.73 16.70 -11.92
C ILE A 159 5.59 17.70 -12.19
N GLY A 160 4.75 17.94 -11.17
CA GLY A 160 3.62 18.87 -11.25
C GLY A 160 4.03 20.27 -10.80
N ILE A 161 4.73 21.03 -11.65
CA ILE A 161 5.12 22.41 -11.33
C ILE A 161 4.70 23.39 -12.42
N ARG A 162 4.16 24.54 -12.02
CA ARG A 162 3.68 25.61 -12.92
C ARG A 162 4.17 26.96 -12.43
N ALA A 163 4.48 27.87 -13.35
CA ALA A 163 4.90 29.24 -13.05
C ALA A 163 3.82 30.21 -13.54
N LEU A 164 3.21 30.94 -12.62
CA LEU A 164 2.13 31.89 -12.90
C LEU A 164 2.53 33.29 -12.47
N ARG A 165 1.98 34.27 -13.18
CA ARG A 165 2.02 35.70 -12.82
C ARG A 165 0.68 36.34 -13.13
N LEU A 166 0.37 37.49 -12.52
CA LEU A 166 -0.80 38.28 -12.95
C LEU A 166 -0.51 38.91 -14.32
N SER A 167 -1.53 38.94 -15.16
CA SER A 167 -1.51 39.77 -16.36
C SER A 167 -1.42 41.25 -15.98
N GLN A 168 -0.92 42.09 -16.89
CA GLN A 168 -0.69 43.50 -16.60
C GLN A 168 -1.99 44.24 -16.28
N ASP A 169 -3.08 43.88 -16.95
CA ASP A 169 -4.42 44.39 -16.69
C ASP A 169 -4.94 43.94 -15.30
N ALA A 170 -4.74 42.67 -14.95
CA ALA A 170 -5.11 42.14 -13.64
C ALA A 170 -4.32 42.80 -12.51
N LEU A 171 -3.01 43.07 -12.72
CA LEU A 171 -2.17 43.79 -11.79
C LEU A 171 -2.67 45.22 -11.57
N GLN A 172 -3.05 45.93 -12.64
CA GLN A 172 -3.61 47.29 -12.52
C GLN A 172 -4.94 47.32 -11.75
N LEU A 173 -5.82 46.34 -11.97
CA LEU A 173 -7.06 46.23 -11.19
C LEU A 173 -6.79 45.88 -9.72
N SER A 174 -5.85 44.97 -9.47
CA SER A 174 -5.42 44.58 -8.12
C SER A 174 -4.91 45.78 -7.32
N ILE A 175 -4.05 46.61 -7.93
CA ILE A 175 -3.49 47.81 -7.29
C ILE A 175 -4.57 48.87 -7.01
N LYS A 176 -5.55 49.03 -7.92
CA LYS A 176 -6.68 49.95 -7.73
C LYS A 176 -7.69 49.42 -6.71
N GLY A 177 -7.74 48.10 -6.51
CA GLY A 177 -8.75 47.42 -5.70
C GLY A 177 -10.15 47.47 -6.33
N ASP A 178 -10.26 47.70 -7.64
CA ASP A 178 -11.54 47.82 -8.34
C ASP A 178 -11.79 46.61 -9.25
N TRP A 179 -12.45 45.59 -8.68
CA TRP A 179 -12.89 44.39 -9.39
C TRP A 179 -14.36 44.47 -9.82
N SER A 180 -14.87 45.68 -10.06
CA SER A 180 -16.23 45.86 -10.54
C SER A 180 -16.43 45.26 -11.95
N PRO A 181 -17.66 44.81 -12.29
CA PRO A 181 -17.95 44.25 -13.61
C PRO A 181 -17.58 45.19 -14.77
N ASP A 182 -17.77 46.49 -14.56
CA ASP A 182 -17.46 47.51 -15.58
C ASP A 182 -15.94 47.68 -15.75
N ALA A 183 -15.16 47.69 -14.65
CA ALA A 183 -13.71 47.77 -14.70
C ALA A 183 -13.08 46.54 -15.40
N ILE A 184 -13.58 45.35 -15.08
CA ILE A 184 -13.14 44.08 -15.69
C ILE A 184 -13.48 44.07 -17.19
N LYS A 185 -14.67 44.54 -17.57
CA LYS A 185 -15.08 44.63 -18.97
C LYS A 185 -14.24 45.64 -19.75
N MET A 186 -13.89 46.78 -19.14
CA MET A 186 -12.99 47.77 -19.75
C MET A 186 -11.57 47.23 -19.93
N ALA A 187 -11.09 46.44 -18.97
CA ALA A 187 -9.80 45.76 -19.03
C ALA A 187 -9.79 44.56 -19.99
N GLY A 188 -10.94 44.04 -20.41
CA GLY A 188 -11.02 42.85 -21.25
C GLY A 188 -10.60 41.55 -20.53
N LEU A 189 -10.68 41.52 -19.20
CA LEU A 189 -10.26 40.38 -18.39
C LEU A 189 -11.33 39.28 -18.34
N THR A 190 -10.85 38.04 -18.41
CA THR A 190 -11.58 36.78 -18.31
C THR A 190 -10.82 35.86 -17.33
N TYR A 191 -11.42 34.73 -16.95
CA TYR A 191 -10.72 33.75 -16.11
C TYR A 191 -9.49 33.13 -16.81
N GLU A 192 -9.41 33.19 -18.15
CA GLU A 192 -8.31 32.59 -18.93
C GLU A 192 -7.10 33.51 -19.05
N ASN A 193 -7.30 34.83 -19.04
CA ASN A 193 -6.21 35.82 -19.15
C ASN A 193 -5.90 36.54 -17.83
N LEU A 194 -6.53 36.12 -16.72
CA LEU A 194 -6.23 36.63 -15.38
C LEU A 194 -4.78 36.34 -14.99
N PHE A 195 -4.33 35.11 -15.25
CA PHE A 195 -2.97 34.65 -15.02
C PHE A 195 -2.29 34.37 -16.35
N GLU A 196 -1.03 34.76 -16.45
CA GLU A 196 -0.15 34.38 -17.55
C GLU A 196 0.74 33.23 -17.06
N GLU A 197 0.73 32.11 -17.78
CA GLU A 197 1.57 30.94 -17.47
C GLU A 197 2.89 31.01 -18.23
N LEU A 198 3.99 31.04 -17.49
CA LEU A 198 5.34 31.10 -18.03
C LEU A 198 5.91 29.69 -18.20
N PRO A 199 6.56 29.38 -19.34
CA PRO A 199 7.21 28.09 -19.54
C PRO A 199 8.39 27.92 -18.57
N ILE A 200 8.50 26.74 -17.97
CA ILE A 200 9.58 26.38 -17.04
C ILE A 200 10.65 25.56 -17.77
N LYS A 201 11.92 25.93 -17.57
CA LYS A 201 13.07 25.10 -17.95
C LYS A 201 13.84 24.72 -16.69
N VAL A 202 13.89 23.44 -16.38
CA VAL A 202 14.68 22.95 -15.26
C VAL A 202 16.13 22.77 -15.71
N LYS A 203 17.07 23.37 -14.97
CA LYS A 203 18.50 23.27 -15.24
C LYS A 203 19.17 22.45 -14.13
N ASN A 204 19.90 21.42 -14.55
CA ASN A 204 20.79 20.68 -13.68
C ASN A 204 22.18 21.33 -13.65
N SER A 205 22.92 21.07 -12.56
CA SER A 205 24.35 21.37 -12.55
C SER A 205 25.05 20.60 -13.67
N HIS A 206 26.10 21.19 -14.25
CA HIS A 206 26.87 20.52 -15.30
C HIS A 206 27.41 19.17 -14.83
N LEU A 207 27.80 19.07 -13.56
CA LEU A 207 28.26 17.83 -12.94
C LEU A 207 27.15 16.76 -12.89
N ALA A 208 25.92 17.13 -12.51
CA ALA A 208 24.80 16.20 -12.50
C ALA A 208 24.46 15.71 -13.92
N ASN A 209 24.50 16.59 -14.93
CA ASN A 209 24.31 16.17 -16.32
C ASN A 209 25.40 15.21 -16.81
N VAL A 210 26.67 15.42 -16.40
CA VAL A 210 27.75 14.47 -16.70
C VAL A 210 27.51 13.12 -16.01
N MET A 211 27.06 13.14 -14.75
CA MET A 211 26.72 11.92 -14.01
C MET A 211 25.55 11.18 -14.67
N PHE A 212 24.48 11.86 -15.06
CA PHE A 212 23.37 11.23 -15.78
C PHE A 212 23.80 10.66 -17.12
N ALA A 213 24.65 11.37 -17.87
CA ALA A 213 25.21 10.84 -19.12
C ALA A 213 26.09 9.60 -18.88
N GLN A 214 26.84 9.54 -17.77
CA GLN A 214 27.61 8.35 -17.39
C GLN A 214 26.72 7.18 -16.98
N LEU A 215 25.61 7.44 -16.29
CA LEU A 215 24.63 6.41 -15.92
C LEU A 215 23.91 5.87 -17.17
N ASP A 216 23.50 6.73 -18.10
CA ASP A 216 22.86 6.33 -19.36
C ASP A 216 23.78 5.46 -20.26
N ILE A 217 25.11 5.64 -20.18
CA ILE A 217 26.07 4.80 -20.92
C ILE A 217 26.17 3.38 -20.32
N ASN A 218 25.86 3.21 -19.03
CA ASN A 218 26.07 1.95 -18.32
C ASN A 218 24.85 1.02 -18.31
N GLU A 219 23.67 1.47 -18.72
CA GLU A 219 22.46 0.64 -18.76
C GLU A 219 22.19 0.09 -20.17
N GLU A 220 22.77 -1.07 -20.50
CA GLU A 220 22.23 -1.91 -21.58
C GLU A 220 21.08 -2.83 -21.12
N ASP A 221 20.78 -2.98 -19.81
CA ASP A 221 19.92 -4.09 -19.35
C ASP A 221 18.92 -3.78 -18.20
N ALA A 222 18.24 -2.62 -18.20
CA ALA A 222 17.17 -2.35 -17.23
C ALA A 222 15.76 -2.52 -17.84
N PHE A 223 15.41 -3.76 -18.21
CA PHE A 223 14.02 -4.10 -18.55
C PHE A 223 13.21 -4.22 -17.25
N CYS A 224 12.47 -3.18 -16.88
CA CYS A 224 11.58 -3.19 -15.72
C CYS A 224 10.26 -3.90 -16.06
N ASP A 225 10.14 -5.19 -15.74
CA ASP A 225 8.91 -6.00 -15.86
C ASP A 225 7.82 -5.65 -14.83
N SER A 226 7.94 -4.52 -14.13
CA SER A 226 6.95 -4.15 -13.12
C SER A 226 5.67 -3.64 -13.78
N LEU A 227 4.67 -4.52 -13.85
CA LEU A 227 3.28 -4.19 -14.20
C LEU A 227 2.63 -3.21 -13.20
N GLN A 228 3.34 -2.76 -12.15
CA GLN A 228 2.84 -1.78 -11.19
C GLN A 228 2.48 -0.44 -11.85
N ASP A 229 3.16 -0.06 -12.94
CA ASP A 229 2.84 1.15 -13.72
C ASP A 229 1.49 1.08 -14.45
N LEU A 230 0.87 -0.10 -14.54
CA LEU A 230 -0.47 -0.31 -15.10
C LEU A 230 -1.58 -0.31 -14.04
N SER A 231 -1.27 -0.06 -12.76
CA SER A 231 -2.31 -0.02 -11.71
C SER A 231 -3.37 1.03 -12.06
N LEU A 232 -4.64 0.68 -11.89
CA LEU A 232 -5.80 1.57 -12.09
C LEU A 232 -6.27 2.20 -10.77
N GLU A 233 -5.52 2.00 -9.69
CA GLU A 233 -5.88 2.38 -8.31
C GLU A 233 -5.66 3.87 -8.07
N ASN A 234 -6.54 4.72 -8.63
CA ASN A 234 -6.56 6.16 -8.36
C ASN A 234 -7.95 6.67 -7.88
N THR A 235 -8.81 5.79 -7.36
CA THR A 235 -10.23 6.12 -7.06
C THR A 235 -10.40 7.28 -6.09
N ASP A 236 -9.58 7.35 -5.03
CA ASP A 236 -9.74 8.38 -3.99
C ASP A 236 -9.37 9.78 -4.47
N THR A 237 -8.31 9.88 -5.30
CA THR A 237 -7.89 11.17 -5.88
C THR A 237 -8.92 11.68 -6.89
N LEU A 238 -9.52 10.78 -7.68
CA LEU A 238 -10.58 11.13 -8.63
C LEU A 238 -11.85 11.58 -7.89
N GLU A 239 -12.22 10.89 -6.80
CA GLU A 239 -13.37 11.29 -5.99
C GLU A 239 -13.17 12.68 -5.38
N LYS A 240 -12.01 12.96 -4.79
CA LYS A 240 -11.68 14.28 -4.23
C LYS A 240 -11.73 15.38 -5.31
N ALA A 241 -11.17 15.13 -6.50
CA ALA A 241 -11.23 16.07 -7.61
C ALA A 241 -12.67 16.31 -8.11
N LEU A 242 -13.50 15.26 -8.19
CA LEU A 242 -14.91 15.38 -8.57
C LEU A 242 -15.72 16.15 -7.52
N ARG A 243 -15.48 15.90 -6.23
CA ARG A 243 -16.11 16.66 -5.14
C ARG A 243 -15.73 18.14 -5.22
N GLY A 244 -14.45 18.45 -5.40
CA GLY A 244 -13.97 19.83 -5.60
C GLY A 244 -14.61 20.52 -6.81
N MET A 245 -14.77 19.79 -7.92
CA MET A 245 -15.46 20.29 -9.11
C MET A 245 -16.94 20.57 -8.87
N ILE A 246 -17.65 19.66 -8.19
CA ILE A 246 -19.07 19.85 -7.85
C ILE A 246 -19.23 21.10 -6.97
N THR A 247 -18.41 21.24 -5.93
CA THR A 247 -18.46 22.42 -5.05
C THR A 247 -18.15 23.71 -5.80
N GLY A 248 -17.17 23.69 -6.72
CA GLY A 248 -16.84 24.84 -7.55
C GLY A 248 -17.97 25.24 -8.50
N VAL A 249 -18.60 24.26 -9.16
CA VAL A 249 -19.75 24.51 -10.05
C VAL A 249 -20.96 25.05 -9.28
N ASP A 250 -21.23 24.52 -8.08
CA ASP A 250 -22.31 25.01 -7.23
C ASP A 250 -22.08 26.46 -6.80
N GLU A 251 -20.85 26.82 -6.44
CA GLU A 251 -20.50 28.18 -6.05
C GLU A 251 -20.57 29.15 -7.25
N LEU A 252 -20.07 28.73 -8.42
CA LEU A 252 -20.23 29.51 -9.65
C LEU A 252 -21.70 29.71 -10.02
N ASN A 253 -22.56 28.71 -9.82
CA ASN A 253 -24.00 28.84 -10.05
C ASN A 253 -24.66 29.85 -9.10
N LYS A 254 -24.30 29.84 -7.80
CA LYS A 254 -24.79 30.86 -6.85
C LYS A 254 -24.36 32.25 -7.27
N GLN A 255 -23.10 32.41 -7.65
CA GLN A 255 -22.54 33.70 -8.05
C GLN A 255 -23.12 34.19 -9.40
N LEU A 256 -23.36 33.29 -10.35
CA LEU A 256 -24.05 33.58 -11.61
C LEU A 256 -25.48 34.08 -11.36
N ASN A 257 -26.22 33.44 -10.45
CA ASN A 257 -27.57 33.87 -10.08
C ASN A 257 -27.57 35.25 -9.42
N ALA A 258 -26.60 35.52 -8.53
CA ALA A 258 -26.41 36.83 -7.94
C ALA A 258 -26.09 37.88 -9.02
N TYR A 259 -25.21 37.55 -9.97
CA TYR A 259 -24.84 38.42 -11.10
C TYR A 259 -26.02 38.72 -12.02
N ASN A 260 -26.83 37.72 -12.36
CA ASN A 260 -28.04 37.90 -13.16
C ASN A 260 -29.05 38.82 -12.46
N LYS A 261 -29.21 38.67 -11.13
CA LYS A 261 -30.06 39.56 -10.33
C LYS A 261 -29.54 41.00 -10.34
N TYR A 262 -28.23 41.19 -10.14
CA TYR A 262 -27.58 42.49 -10.24
C TYR A 262 -27.75 43.13 -11.62
N MET A 263 -27.53 42.37 -12.69
CA MET A 263 -27.71 42.86 -14.06
C MET A 263 -29.16 43.27 -14.35
N PHE A 264 -30.13 42.49 -13.89
CA PHE A 264 -31.54 42.85 -14.01
C PHE A 264 -31.88 44.15 -13.26
N GLU A 265 -31.40 44.30 -12.02
CA GLU A 265 -31.57 45.52 -11.22
C GLU A 265 -30.88 46.72 -11.87
N LYS A 266 -29.67 46.54 -12.42
CA LYS A 266 -28.91 47.58 -13.14
C LYS A 266 -29.66 48.06 -14.38
N VAL A 267 -30.06 47.15 -15.26
CA VAL A 267 -30.83 47.48 -16.47
C VAL A 267 -32.16 48.16 -16.11
N ARG A 268 -32.84 47.71 -15.05
CA ARG A 268 -34.07 48.36 -14.58
C ARG A 268 -33.82 49.79 -14.10
N ALA A 269 -32.76 50.02 -13.32
CA ALA A 269 -32.38 51.36 -12.85
C ALA A 269 -31.94 52.27 -14.01
N GLU A 270 -31.17 51.74 -14.98
CA GLU A 270 -30.76 52.44 -16.19
C GLU A 270 -31.97 52.84 -17.06
N ASN A 271 -32.93 51.94 -17.27
CA ASN A 271 -34.16 52.25 -18.00
C ASN A 271 -35.02 53.29 -17.27
N GLN A 272 -35.14 53.21 -15.94
CA GLN A 272 -35.82 54.24 -15.15
C GLN A 272 -35.13 55.59 -15.29
N LEU A 273 -33.80 55.62 -15.24
CA LEU A 273 -33.01 56.82 -15.42
C LEU A 273 -33.15 57.39 -16.84
N ALA A 274 -33.10 56.56 -17.87
CA ALA A 274 -33.32 56.96 -19.26
C ALA A 274 -34.72 57.56 -19.47
N VAL A 275 -35.77 56.94 -18.93
CA VAL A 275 -37.15 57.47 -19.00
C VAL A 275 -37.26 58.81 -18.27
N LEU A 276 -36.66 58.95 -17.09
CA LEU A 276 -36.67 60.23 -16.38
C LEU A 276 -35.89 61.31 -17.12
N LEU A 277 -34.72 60.98 -17.70
CA LEU A 277 -33.93 61.91 -18.51
C LEU A 277 -34.70 62.34 -19.76
N GLN A 278 -35.40 61.43 -20.44
CA GLN A 278 -36.22 61.76 -21.61
C GLN A 278 -37.40 62.65 -21.24
N LYS A 279 -38.10 62.36 -20.13
CA LYS A 279 -39.17 63.23 -19.60
C LYS A 279 -38.64 64.61 -19.24
N ARG A 280 -37.46 64.70 -18.63
CA ARG A 280 -36.80 65.97 -18.30
C ARG A 280 -36.37 66.73 -19.54
N GLN A 281 -35.90 66.04 -20.57
CA GLN A 281 -35.54 66.64 -21.84
C GLN A 281 -36.77 67.25 -22.54
N ALA A 282 -37.88 66.51 -22.62
CA ALA A 282 -39.15 67.04 -23.14
C ALA A 282 -39.70 68.20 -22.29
N GLU A 283 -39.60 68.11 -20.95
CA GLU A 283 -39.98 69.22 -20.06
C GLU A 283 -39.10 70.45 -20.30
N ASN A 284 -37.79 70.26 -20.48
CA ASN A 284 -36.86 71.34 -20.78
C ASN A 284 -37.15 71.98 -22.14
N GLU A 285 -37.50 71.21 -23.17
CA GLU A 285 -37.94 71.72 -24.46
C GLU A 285 -39.21 72.58 -24.33
N HIS A 286 -40.21 72.12 -23.55
CA HIS A 286 -41.41 72.91 -23.25
C HIS A 286 -41.13 74.15 -22.41
N ARG A 287 -40.19 74.10 -21.45
CA ARG A 287 -39.73 75.26 -20.67
C ARG A 287 -39.08 76.29 -21.57
N ILE A 288 -38.18 75.86 -22.46
CA ILE A 288 -37.53 76.72 -23.45
C ILE A 288 -38.56 77.38 -24.37
N ALA A 289 -39.58 76.64 -24.84
CA ALA A 289 -40.67 77.19 -25.65
C ALA A 289 -41.53 78.23 -24.89
N ARG A 290 -41.63 78.13 -23.57
CA ARG A 290 -42.29 79.13 -22.69
C ARG A 290 -41.37 80.28 -22.25
N GLY A 291 -40.09 80.26 -22.59
CA GLY A 291 -39.09 81.24 -22.13
C GLY A 291 -38.54 80.98 -20.72
N GLU A 292 -38.77 79.81 -20.14
CA GLU A 292 -38.24 79.39 -18.85
C GLU A 292 -36.86 78.73 -19.00
N GLN A 293 -36.01 78.84 -17.96
CA GLN A 293 -34.71 78.17 -17.95
C GLN A 293 -34.85 76.65 -17.83
N PRO A 294 -34.00 75.86 -18.53
CA PRO A 294 -34.00 74.41 -18.45
C PRO A 294 -33.52 73.92 -17.08
N LEU A 295 -34.13 72.84 -16.58
CA LEU A 295 -33.73 72.15 -15.36
C LEU A 295 -32.47 71.32 -15.56
N SER A 296 -31.67 71.21 -14.49
CA SER A 296 -30.43 70.43 -14.47
C SER A 296 -30.68 68.93 -14.69
N MET A 297 -29.92 68.34 -15.61
CA MET A 297 -29.96 66.90 -15.88
C MET A 297 -29.23 66.08 -14.81
N ASP A 298 -28.27 66.65 -14.09
CA ASP A 298 -27.44 65.91 -13.15
C ASP A 298 -28.13 65.63 -11.80
N GLU A 299 -29.13 66.42 -11.43
CA GLU A 299 -29.96 66.14 -10.23
C GLU A 299 -30.71 64.81 -10.36
N LEU A 300 -31.13 64.45 -11.58
CA LEU A 300 -31.79 63.18 -11.86
C LEU A 300 -30.89 61.97 -11.64
N LYS A 301 -29.61 62.06 -12.02
CA LYS A 301 -28.63 61.01 -11.77
C LYS A 301 -28.43 60.75 -10.28
N LYS A 302 -28.62 61.77 -9.44
CA LYS A 302 -28.58 61.62 -7.97
C LYS A 302 -29.86 61.04 -7.39
N THR A 303 -30.98 61.11 -8.12
CA THR A 303 -32.30 60.68 -7.63
C THR A 303 -32.43 59.15 -7.67
N ILE A 304 -31.90 58.50 -8.71
CA ILE A 304 -31.88 57.04 -8.83
C ILE A 304 -30.54 56.52 -8.34
N ARG A 305 -30.55 55.83 -7.19
CA ARG A 305 -29.38 55.12 -6.68
C ARG A 305 -29.14 53.87 -7.53
N MET A 306 -28.06 53.85 -8.31
CA MET A 306 -27.71 52.67 -9.09
C MET A 306 -27.35 51.51 -8.17
N PRO A 307 -27.81 50.27 -8.48
CA PRO A 307 -27.43 49.09 -7.71
C PRO A 307 -25.92 48.89 -7.81
N GLN A 308 -25.30 48.62 -6.66
CA GLN A 308 -23.88 48.31 -6.55
C GLN A 308 -23.72 46.80 -6.34
N TRP A 309 -22.69 46.23 -6.94
CA TRP A 309 -22.36 44.82 -6.71
C TRP A 309 -21.91 44.64 -5.26
N CYS A 310 -22.62 43.80 -4.50
CA CYS A 310 -22.47 43.69 -3.04
C CYS A 310 -21.25 42.85 -2.57
N SER A 311 -20.41 42.34 -3.46
CA SER A 311 -19.19 41.64 -3.04
C SER A 311 -18.12 42.64 -2.62
N LYS A 312 -17.50 42.42 -1.44
CA LYS A 312 -16.31 43.17 -1.00
C LYS A 312 -15.18 43.13 -2.04
N ASN A 313 -15.10 42.04 -2.81
CA ASN A 313 -14.01 41.74 -3.73
C ASN A 313 -14.42 41.76 -5.22
N GLY A 314 -15.60 42.29 -5.54
CA GLY A 314 -16.04 42.36 -6.94
C GLY A 314 -16.32 40.98 -7.56
N LEU A 315 -15.89 40.79 -8.82
CA LEU A 315 -15.97 39.49 -9.52
C LEU A 315 -14.69 38.64 -9.37
N LEU A 316 -13.70 39.07 -8.57
CA LEU A 316 -12.44 38.33 -8.41
C LEU A 316 -12.71 36.89 -7.92
N ASP A 317 -13.55 36.74 -6.90
CA ASP A 317 -13.90 35.43 -6.34
C ASP A 317 -14.50 34.49 -7.40
N ILE A 318 -15.28 35.01 -8.35
CA ILE A 318 -15.84 34.23 -9.47
C ILE A 318 -14.72 33.73 -10.38
N PHE A 319 -13.76 34.59 -10.72
CA PHE A 319 -12.66 34.23 -11.60
C PHE A 319 -11.76 33.18 -10.93
N LEU A 320 -11.43 33.36 -9.65
CA LEU A 320 -10.63 32.40 -8.89
C LEU A 320 -11.34 31.04 -8.75
N THR A 321 -12.64 31.04 -8.48
CA THR A 321 -13.46 29.81 -8.42
C THR A 321 -13.50 29.13 -9.79
N SER A 322 -13.56 29.91 -10.88
CA SER A 322 -13.50 29.39 -12.25
C SER A 322 -12.16 28.73 -12.55
N CYS A 323 -11.04 29.37 -12.17
CA CYS A 323 -9.69 28.81 -12.31
C CYS A 323 -9.54 27.50 -11.51
N GLY A 324 -10.04 27.44 -10.27
CA GLY A 324 -10.01 26.23 -9.44
C GLY A 324 -10.84 25.08 -10.03
N THR A 325 -12.05 25.39 -10.51
CA THR A 325 -12.94 24.41 -11.15
C THR A 325 -12.33 23.86 -12.45
N LYS A 326 -11.65 24.71 -13.23
CA LYS A 326 -10.93 24.32 -14.44
C LYS A 326 -9.76 23.38 -14.13
N ALA A 327 -8.97 23.66 -13.08
CA ALA A 327 -7.87 22.80 -12.66
C ALA A 327 -8.37 21.38 -12.26
N HIS A 328 -9.46 21.29 -11.49
CA HIS A 328 -10.11 20.01 -11.21
C HIS A 328 -10.58 19.30 -12.49
N SER A 329 -11.21 20.02 -13.42
CA SER A 329 -11.62 19.46 -14.70
C SER A 329 -10.44 18.87 -15.48
N ASP A 330 -9.34 19.60 -15.59
CA ASP A 330 -8.16 19.15 -16.34
C ASP A 330 -7.55 17.88 -15.74
N PHE A 331 -7.45 17.82 -14.41
CA PHE A 331 -7.03 16.60 -13.71
C PHE A 331 -7.98 15.43 -14.00
N THR A 332 -9.29 15.63 -13.90
CA THR A 332 -10.27 14.56 -14.18
C THR A 332 -10.28 14.10 -15.63
N GLN A 333 -9.82 14.92 -16.60
CA GLN A 333 -9.68 14.51 -17.99
C GLN A 333 -8.44 13.65 -18.24
N GLU A 334 -7.32 13.93 -17.55
CA GLU A 334 -6.10 13.12 -17.67
C GLU A 334 -6.29 11.69 -17.15
N VAL A 335 -7.02 11.50 -16.04
CA VAL A 335 -7.16 10.20 -15.38
C VAL A 335 -7.78 9.11 -16.29
N PRO A 336 -8.97 9.31 -16.90
CA PRO A 336 -9.54 8.37 -17.85
C PRO A 336 -8.65 8.13 -19.06
N PHE A 337 -8.02 9.18 -19.59
CA PHE A 337 -7.16 9.06 -20.76
C PHE A 337 -5.94 8.18 -20.46
N ASN A 338 -5.33 8.33 -19.28
CA ASN A 338 -4.25 7.48 -18.81
C ASN A 338 -4.72 6.03 -18.59
N HIS A 339 -5.91 5.81 -18.02
CA HIS A 339 -6.49 4.47 -17.88
C HIS A 339 -6.76 3.80 -19.24
N TYR A 340 -7.31 4.53 -20.22
CA TYR A 340 -7.48 4.03 -21.59
C TYR A 340 -6.15 3.69 -22.25
N ARG A 341 -5.13 4.54 -22.08
CA ARG A 341 -3.77 4.27 -22.59
C ARG A 341 -3.17 3.01 -21.97
N ARG A 342 -3.27 2.85 -20.65
CA ARG A 342 -2.81 1.67 -19.92
C ARG A 342 -3.55 0.42 -20.40
N MET A 343 -4.87 0.46 -20.48
CA MET A 343 -5.68 -0.65 -21.00
C MET A 343 -5.31 -1.04 -22.45
N LEU A 344 -5.05 -0.06 -23.30
CA LEU A 344 -4.61 -0.29 -24.69
C LEU A 344 -3.21 -0.92 -24.74
N LEU A 345 -2.28 -0.47 -23.89
CA LEU A 345 -0.95 -1.05 -23.76
C LEU A 345 -1.01 -2.50 -23.26
N THR A 346 -1.82 -2.78 -22.23
CA THR A 346 -2.05 -4.14 -21.73
C THR A 346 -2.63 -5.04 -22.83
N TYR A 347 -3.60 -4.55 -23.60
CA TYR A 347 -4.18 -5.30 -24.72
C TYR A 347 -3.16 -5.56 -25.84
N LEU A 348 -2.34 -4.58 -26.20
CA LEU A 348 -1.31 -4.73 -27.23
C LEU A 348 -0.21 -5.70 -26.81
N TYR A 349 0.23 -5.64 -25.54
CA TYR A 349 1.19 -6.56 -24.95
C TYR A 349 0.66 -8.00 -25.00
N TYR A 350 -0.61 -8.21 -24.61
CA TYR A 350 -1.22 -9.54 -24.59
C TYR A 350 -1.42 -10.16 -25.97
N LYS A 351 -1.61 -9.33 -27.02
CA LYS A 351 -1.93 -9.84 -28.36
C LYS A 351 -0.73 -10.24 -29.21
N ASN A 352 0.42 -9.57 -29.03
CA ASN A 352 1.62 -9.82 -29.83
C ASN A 352 2.83 -9.92 -28.90
N ASN A 353 3.16 -11.13 -28.46
CA ASN A 353 4.31 -11.51 -27.59
C ASN A 353 5.72 -11.10 -28.09
N SER A 354 5.82 -10.14 -29.01
CA SER A 354 7.08 -9.75 -29.64
C SER A 354 6.97 -8.33 -30.18
N PHE A 355 7.08 -7.32 -29.31
CA PHE A 355 7.49 -5.98 -29.70
C PHE A 355 8.43 -5.37 -28.67
N PHE A 356 9.65 -5.11 -29.13
CA PHE A 356 10.67 -4.31 -28.45
C PHE A 356 10.20 -2.85 -28.39
N PHE A 357 9.91 -2.34 -27.19
CA PHE A 357 9.66 -0.90 -26.99
C PHE A 357 10.87 -0.27 -26.30
N CYS A 358 11.77 0.31 -27.10
CA CYS A 358 12.53 1.48 -26.68
C CYS A 358 11.83 2.70 -27.27
N TYR A 359 11.15 3.50 -26.44
CA TYR A 359 10.96 4.97 -26.52
C TYR A 359 9.61 5.43 -25.90
N PRO A 360 9.61 6.52 -25.12
CA PRO A 360 8.39 7.08 -24.54
C PRO A 360 7.55 7.81 -25.59
N PHE A 361 6.39 7.25 -25.94
CA PHE A 361 5.38 7.89 -26.78
C PHE A 361 4.75 9.07 -26.04
N ASN A 362 5.19 10.30 -26.31
CA ASN A 362 4.63 11.47 -25.66
C ASN A 362 3.42 12.12 -26.35
N LYS A 363 3.05 11.79 -27.60
CA LYS A 363 1.76 12.25 -28.19
C LYS A 363 1.20 11.27 -29.23
N LEU A 364 0.08 10.63 -28.91
CA LEU A 364 -0.78 9.91 -29.86
C LEU A 364 -1.84 10.89 -30.37
N HIS A 365 -1.75 11.31 -31.63
CA HIS A 365 -2.80 12.10 -32.27
C HIS A 365 -3.72 11.17 -33.09
N PHE A 366 -5.00 11.15 -32.73
CA PHE A 366 -6.05 10.51 -33.50
C PHE A 366 -6.50 11.46 -34.61
N TYR A 367 -6.34 11.06 -35.87
CA TYR A 367 -6.89 11.79 -37.01
C TYR A 367 -8.15 11.10 -37.53
N LYS A 368 -9.21 11.89 -37.70
CA LYS A 368 -10.46 11.47 -38.33
C LYS A 368 -10.21 11.34 -39.84
N ASN A 369 -10.32 10.13 -40.38
CA ASN A 369 -10.05 9.88 -41.80
C ASN A 369 -11.26 10.33 -42.63
N GLU A 370 -11.20 11.49 -43.26
CA GLU A 370 -12.35 12.09 -43.97
C GLU A 370 -12.74 11.37 -45.27
N ASN A 371 -11.93 10.43 -45.76
CA ASN A 371 -12.12 9.86 -47.10
C ASN A 371 -12.73 8.45 -47.19
N SER A 372 -13.17 7.82 -46.09
CA SER A 372 -13.87 6.54 -46.17
C SER A 372 -15.39 6.73 -46.19
N ARG A 373 -15.99 6.80 -47.40
CA ARG A 373 -17.46 6.87 -47.62
C ARG A 373 -18.25 5.62 -47.18
N LYS A 374 -17.67 4.68 -46.42
CA LYS A 374 -18.38 3.55 -45.81
C LYS A 374 -17.81 3.25 -44.43
N GLY A 375 -18.62 3.46 -43.38
CA GLY A 375 -18.37 2.97 -42.02
C GLY A 375 -17.39 3.83 -41.20
N LYS A 376 -17.88 4.39 -40.10
CA LYS A 376 -17.13 5.18 -39.10
C LYS A 376 -16.07 4.30 -38.41
N GLY A 377 -14.88 4.16 -39.00
CA GLY A 377 -13.75 3.46 -38.40
C GLY A 377 -12.59 4.42 -38.14
N TRP A 378 -12.19 4.56 -36.87
CA TRP A 378 -10.96 5.25 -36.48
C TRP A 378 -9.76 4.39 -36.88
N THR A 379 -8.92 4.87 -37.79
CA THR A 379 -7.66 4.21 -38.13
C THR A 379 -6.48 4.91 -37.47
N LEU A 380 -5.81 4.20 -36.56
CA LEU A 380 -4.59 4.61 -35.87
C LEU A 380 -3.41 4.64 -36.86
N ASN A 381 -2.85 5.81 -37.15
CA ASN A 381 -1.69 5.95 -38.05
C ASN A 381 -0.47 6.40 -37.25
N ILE A 382 0.38 5.44 -36.86
CA ILE A 382 1.59 5.68 -36.07
C ILE A 382 2.69 6.18 -37.02
N ARG A 383 2.96 7.49 -37.02
CA ARG A 383 4.08 8.08 -37.76
C ARG A 383 5.35 8.05 -36.91
N LEU A 384 6.16 7.01 -37.07
CA LEU A 384 7.52 6.96 -36.51
C LEU A 384 8.38 8.04 -37.20
N LYS A 385 8.97 8.95 -36.42
CA LYS A 385 9.83 10.03 -36.94
C LYS A 385 11.06 9.43 -37.63
N LYS A 386 11.33 9.90 -38.85
CA LYS A 386 12.40 9.44 -39.77
C LYS A 386 13.80 9.60 -39.16
N SER A 387 14.36 8.51 -38.67
CA SER A 387 15.81 8.27 -38.68
C SER A 387 16.03 6.76 -38.55
N TYR A 388 16.89 6.21 -39.40
CA TYR A 388 17.15 4.80 -39.70
C TYR A 388 16.23 4.16 -40.75
N GLN A 389 16.89 3.79 -41.85
CA GLN A 389 16.33 3.25 -43.08
C GLN A 389 15.58 1.94 -42.87
N MET A 390 14.58 1.74 -43.72
CA MET A 390 13.72 0.57 -43.87
C MET A 390 14.44 -0.78 -43.63
N LEU A 391 14.31 -1.34 -42.43
CA LEU A 391 14.35 -2.80 -42.26
C LEU A 391 12.98 -3.36 -42.67
N ARG A 392 12.79 -3.50 -43.99
CA ARG A 392 11.72 -4.32 -44.58
C ARG A 392 12.03 -5.79 -44.32
N ILE A 393 11.73 -6.28 -43.11
CA ILE A 393 11.83 -7.71 -42.80
C ILE A 393 10.58 -8.39 -43.38
N LYS A 394 10.74 -8.94 -44.60
CA LYS A 394 9.82 -9.93 -45.17
C LYS A 394 9.94 -11.21 -44.33
N ILE A 395 9.04 -11.39 -43.38
CA ILE A 395 8.91 -12.63 -42.61
C ILE A 395 8.36 -13.71 -43.56
N LYS A 396 9.28 -14.43 -44.23
CA LYS A 396 9.00 -15.68 -44.93
C LYS A 396 9.07 -16.83 -43.92
N TRP A 397 7.91 -17.45 -43.69
CA TRP A 397 7.64 -18.83 -43.28
C TRP A 397 8.84 -19.78 -43.13
N ASN A 398 9.58 -19.71 -42.03
CA ASN A 398 10.57 -20.74 -41.66
C ASN A 398 10.52 -21.16 -40.18
N PHE A 399 9.41 -20.88 -39.48
CA PHE A 399 9.23 -21.31 -38.09
C PHE A 399 8.88 -22.81 -37.95
N PHE A 400 8.56 -23.51 -39.05
CA PHE A 400 8.20 -24.93 -39.00
C PHE A 400 9.39 -25.90 -39.09
N LEU A 401 10.61 -25.42 -39.43
CA LEU A 401 11.78 -26.29 -39.52
C LEU A 401 12.61 -26.36 -38.23
N LEU A 402 12.50 -25.35 -37.34
CA LEU A 402 13.27 -25.34 -36.09
C LEU A 402 12.64 -26.18 -34.97
N LEU A 403 11.33 -26.44 -35.02
CA LEU A 403 10.70 -27.36 -34.07
C LEU A 403 11.02 -28.83 -34.39
N LEU A 404 11.38 -29.14 -35.64
CA LEU A 404 11.75 -30.48 -36.07
C LEU A 404 13.23 -30.81 -35.83
N LEU A 405 14.09 -29.79 -35.69
CA LEU A 405 15.51 -29.98 -35.38
C LEU A 405 15.79 -30.13 -33.87
N HIS A 406 14.91 -29.63 -33.00
CA HIS A 406 15.07 -29.85 -31.56
C HIS A 406 14.62 -31.24 -31.09
N LEU A 407 13.87 -31.98 -31.93
CA LEU A 407 13.49 -33.38 -31.66
C LEU A 407 14.47 -34.41 -32.22
N ILE A 408 15.51 -34.00 -32.96
CA ILE A 408 16.48 -34.93 -33.57
C ILE A 408 17.89 -34.85 -32.92
N LEU A 409 18.09 -33.96 -31.94
CA LEU A 409 19.38 -33.82 -31.23
C LEU A 409 19.34 -34.22 -29.75
N VAL A 410 18.58 -35.26 -29.41
CA VAL A 410 18.83 -36.07 -28.20
C VAL A 410 19.42 -37.40 -28.66
N GLY A 411 20.70 -37.35 -29.02
CA GLY A 411 21.49 -38.49 -29.43
C GLY A 411 22.00 -39.31 -28.24
N ASP A 412 21.66 -40.59 -28.27
CA ASP A 412 22.54 -41.73 -27.98
C ASP A 412 23.58 -41.58 -26.87
N CYS A 413 23.13 -41.76 -25.62
CA CYS A 413 24.01 -42.28 -24.57
C CYS A 413 24.00 -43.81 -24.62
N ASN A 414 24.82 -44.37 -25.51
CA ASN A 414 25.20 -45.78 -25.51
C ASN A 414 25.90 -46.09 -24.17
N THR A 415 25.16 -46.72 -23.25
CA THR A 415 25.72 -47.24 -22.00
C THR A 415 26.21 -48.67 -22.24
N GLU A 416 27.50 -48.84 -22.04
CA GLU A 416 28.23 -50.09 -22.21
C GLU A 416 27.65 -51.20 -21.32
N LYS A 417 27.46 -52.37 -21.94
CA LYS A 417 27.14 -53.63 -21.28
C LYS A 417 28.36 -54.07 -20.47
N GLY A 418 28.35 -53.79 -19.17
CA GLY A 418 29.34 -54.26 -18.21
C GLY A 418 28.76 -55.36 -17.31
N ASP A 419 29.22 -56.57 -17.58
CA ASP A 419 29.27 -57.81 -16.79
C ASP A 419 28.36 -58.03 -15.58
N ILE A 420 27.58 -59.10 -15.75
CA ILE A 420 26.82 -59.86 -14.77
C ILE A 420 27.82 -60.63 -13.91
N ASP A 421 28.05 -60.21 -12.67
CA ASP A 421 28.68 -61.06 -11.67
C ASP A 421 28.05 -60.91 -10.28
N LYS A 422 27.36 -62.00 -9.90
CA LYS A 422 27.17 -62.58 -8.57
C LYS A 422 27.22 -61.62 -7.37
N PHE A 423 26.05 -61.28 -6.85
CA PHE A 423 25.91 -61.00 -5.42
C PHE A 423 24.74 -61.79 -4.82
N ASN A 424 25.11 -62.74 -3.95
CA ASN A 424 24.25 -63.42 -3.01
C ASN A 424 23.76 -62.47 -1.90
N ASP A 425 22.53 -62.77 -1.47
CA ASP A 425 21.95 -62.64 -0.12
C ASP A 425 21.74 -61.26 0.54
N ASN A 426 20.45 -61.03 0.86
CA ASN A 426 19.86 -60.05 1.77
C ASN A 426 19.69 -58.60 1.29
N THR A 427 19.27 -58.41 0.03
CA THR A 427 18.66 -57.16 -0.44
C THR A 427 17.14 -57.23 -0.29
N CYS A 428 16.54 -56.22 0.37
CA CYS A 428 15.09 -56.01 0.39
C CYS A 428 14.51 -56.16 -1.03
N THR A 429 13.73 -57.21 -1.29
CA THR A 429 13.10 -57.47 -2.59
C THR A 429 11.91 -56.53 -2.77
N ALA A 430 12.18 -55.25 -2.98
CA ALA A 430 11.16 -54.26 -3.26
C ALA A 430 10.76 -54.38 -4.74
N ILE A 431 9.48 -54.64 -5.01
CA ILE A 431 8.98 -54.76 -6.38
C ILE A 431 8.79 -53.35 -6.95
N HIS A 432 9.58 -53.02 -7.96
CA HIS A 432 9.50 -51.79 -8.76
C HIS A 432 9.11 -52.12 -10.19
N THR A 433 7.90 -51.73 -10.54
CA THR A 433 7.29 -52.09 -11.82
C THR A 433 6.51 -50.91 -12.36
N ASN A 434 6.71 -50.62 -13.65
CA ASN A 434 5.84 -49.75 -14.43
C ASN A 434 5.14 -50.62 -15.47
N ARG A 435 3.81 -50.56 -15.49
CA ARG A 435 3.02 -51.20 -16.54
C ARG A 435 1.93 -50.24 -17.01
N SER A 436 1.95 -49.90 -18.30
CA SER A 436 0.93 -49.08 -18.96
C SER A 436 0.58 -47.79 -18.21
N GLY A 437 1.59 -47.10 -17.66
CA GLY A 437 1.43 -45.85 -16.91
C GLY A 437 1.08 -46.01 -15.42
N ILE A 438 0.94 -47.24 -14.92
CA ILE A 438 0.77 -47.52 -13.49
C ILE A 438 2.12 -47.93 -12.90
N ASN A 439 2.66 -47.07 -12.05
CA ASN A 439 3.89 -47.29 -11.30
C ASN A 439 3.55 -47.88 -9.93
N VAL A 440 4.13 -49.05 -9.61
CA VAL A 440 3.99 -49.70 -8.32
C VAL A 440 5.36 -49.82 -7.66
N ILE A 441 5.45 -49.33 -6.43
CA ILE A 441 6.59 -49.46 -5.53
C ILE A 441 6.07 -50.16 -4.27
N CYS A 442 6.30 -51.46 -4.14
CA CYS A 442 5.96 -52.22 -2.93
C CYS A 442 7.23 -52.80 -2.33
N CYS A 443 7.63 -52.32 -1.16
CA CYS A 443 8.68 -52.95 -0.37
C CYS A 443 8.12 -54.14 0.44
N SER A 444 8.96 -55.08 0.86
CA SER A 444 8.54 -56.23 1.69
C SER A 444 7.88 -55.75 2.99
N PRO A 445 6.68 -56.27 3.35
CA PRO A 445 5.97 -55.81 4.55
C PRO A 445 6.58 -56.31 5.87
N TYR A 446 7.54 -57.24 5.83
CA TYR A 446 8.04 -57.94 7.02
C TYR A 446 9.37 -57.41 7.58
N GLU A 447 10.00 -56.41 6.95
CA GLU A 447 11.31 -55.92 7.36
C GLU A 447 11.28 -54.43 7.73
N SER A 448 11.99 -54.08 8.82
CA SER A 448 12.34 -52.69 9.13
C SER A 448 13.10 -52.06 7.96
N LEU A 449 12.93 -50.75 7.72
CA LEU A 449 13.59 -50.01 6.63
C LEU A 449 15.09 -50.35 6.52
N ASN A 450 15.42 -51.21 5.56
CA ASN A 450 16.79 -51.67 5.33
C ASN A 450 17.65 -50.47 4.90
N GLU A 451 18.79 -50.23 5.56
CA GLU A 451 19.69 -49.11 5.22
C GLU A 451 20.20 -49.18 3.77
N LYS A 452 20.20 -50.36 3.16
CA LYS A 452 20.55 -50.56 1.74
C LYS A 452 19.40 -50.30 0.77
N CYS A 453 18.17 -50.04 1.25
CA CYS A 453 17.04 -49.75 0.40
C CYS A 453 17.23 -48.39 -0.29
N LYS A 454 17.39 -48.40 -1.63
CA LYS A 454 17.54 -47.17 -2.44
C LYS A 454 16.39 -46.17 -2.26
N PHE A 455 15.22 -46.63 -1.82
CA PHE A 455 14.02 -45.83 -1.61
C PHE A 455 13.74 -45.49 -0.14
N LYS A 456 14.70 -45.74 0.76
CA LYS A 456 14.60 -45.36 2.17
C LYS A 456 14.19 -43.89 2.33
N SER A 457 14.88 -42.99 1.62
CA SER A 457 14.56 -41.56 1.61
C SER A 457 13.14 -41.25 1.14
N PHE A 458 12.61 -42.00 0.16
CA PHE A 458 11.24 -41.84 -0.30
C PHE A 458 10.21 -42.26 0.76
N CYS A 459 10.42 -43.42 1.42
CA CYS A 459 9.55 -43.89 2.50
C CYS A 459 9.62 -42.99 3.74
N GLU A 460 10.82 -42.53 4.10
CA GLU A 460 11.05 -41.59 5.21
C GLU A 460 10.37 -40.23 4.95
N ASN A 461 10.46 -39.70 3.73
CA ASN A 461 9.82 -38.43 3.36
C ASN A 461 8.28 -38.47 3.45
N GLN A 462 7.67 -39.65 3.38
CA GLN A 462 6.22 -39.83 3.58
C GLN A 462 5.85 -40.02 5.06
N GLY A 463 6.83 -40.04 5.98
CA GLY A 463 6.61 -40.12 7.42
C GLY A 463 6.39 -41.53 7.97
N ASN A 464 6.69 -42.57 7.20
CA ASN A 464 6.49 -43.96 7.62
C ASN A 464 7.77 -44.58 8.19
N LEU A 465 7.65 -45.26 9.33
CA LEU A 465 8.72 -46.06 9.97
C LEU A 465 8.88 -47.46 9.35
N THR A 466 7.98 -47.83 8.45
CA THR A 466 7.92 -49.13 7.78
C THR A 466 7.74 -48.95 6.27
N CYS A 467 8.28 -49.90 5.52
CA CYS A 467 8.12 -50.01 4.08
C CYS A 467 6.63 -50.15 3.69
N GLY A 468 6.15 -49.32 2.76
CA GLY A 468 4.75 -49.28 2.31
C GLY A 468 4.57 -49.59 0.83
N CYS A 469 3.32 -49.77 0.40
CA CYS A 469 2.97 -49.95 -1.01
C CYS A 469 2.43 -48.65 -1.61
N PHE A 470 3.20 -48.05 -2.52
CA PHE A 470 2.86 -46.81 -3.21
C PHE A 470 2.51 -47.10 -4.67
N ILE A 471 1.36 -46.57 -5.11
CA ILE A 471 0.86 -46.72 -6.47
C ILE A 471 0.70 -45.32 -7.05
N THR A 472 1.38 -45.05 -8.16
CA THR A 472 1.25 -43.78 -8.89
C THR A 472 0.72 -44.05 -10.28
N ILE A 473 -0.40 -43.44 -10.63
CA ILE A 473 -1.02 -43.53 -11.94
C ILE A 473 -0.65 -42.26 -12.71
N GLU A 474 0.14 -42.44 -13.77
CA GLU A 474 0.63 -41.40 -14.66
C GLU A 474 -0.46 -40.89 -15.60
N GLU A 475 -0.15 -39.82 -16.34
CA GLU A 475 -1.15 -39.16 -17.19
C GLU A 475 -1.60 -40.02 -18.37
N ASP A 476 -0.64 -40.73 -18.98
CA ASP A 476 -0.83 -41.57 -20.16
C ASP A 476 -1.06 -43.04 -19.77
N PHE A 477 -1.94 -43.30 -18.79
CA PHE A 477 -2.24 -44.67 -18.39
C PHE A 477 -3.24 -45.34 -19.34
N PHE A 478 -2.97 -46.59 -19.70
CA PHE A 478 -3.78 -47.38 -20.62
C PHE A 478 -4.32 -48.63 -19.93
N CYS A 479 -5.62 -48.66 -19.66
CA CYS A 479 -6.32 -49.84 -19.16
C CYS A 479 -7.62 -50.07 -19.94
N SER A 480 -8.06 -51.32 -20.05
CA SER A 480 -9.34 -51.68 -20.65
C SER A 480 -10.32 -52.13 -19.55
N PRO A 481 -11.56 -51.62 -19.52
CA PRO A 481 -12.53 -51.99 -18.51
C PRO A 481 -13.07 -53.43 -18.66
N ASN A 482 -12.92 -54.06 -19.83
CA ASN A 482 -13.60 -55.32 -20.18
C ASN A 482 -12.69 -56.35 -20.90
N LEU A 483 -11.46 -56.57 -20.44
CA LEU A 483 -10.66 -57.71 -20.92
C LEU A 483 -11.10 -58.99 -20.19
N SER A 484 -11.99 -59.76 -20.80
CA SER A 484 -12.64 -60.93 -20.19
C SER A 484 -11.78 -62.20 -20.11
N ALA A 485 -10.57 -62.26 -20.69
CA ALA A 485 -9.88 -63.56 -20.81
C ALA A 485 -8.36 -63.52 -21.08
N LEU A 486 -7.58 -62.63 -20.44
CA LEU A 486 -6.12 -62.75 -20.48
C LEU A 486 -5.59 -63.05 -19.07
N PRO A 487 -4.65 -64.02 -18.91
CA PRO A 487 -4.06 -64.30 -17.62
C PRO A 487 -3.39 -63.02 -17.12
N THR A 488 -3.80 -62.59 -15.92
CA THR A 488 -3.20 -61.47 -15.24
C THR A 488 -1.75 -61.83 -14.90
N GLU A 489 -0.83 -61.53 -15.80
CA GLU A 489 0.60 -61.71 -15.53
C GLU A 489 0.98 -60.99 -14.23
N GLU A 490 1.63 -61.72 -13.33
CA GLU A 490 2.15 -61.19 -12.08
C GLU A 490 3.18 -60.08 -12.35
N TRP A 491 3.24 -59.10 -11.44
CA TRP A 491 4.12 -57.94 -11.56
C TRP A 491 5.50 -58.32 -11.01
N TYR A 492 6.54 -58.29 -11.87
CA TYR A 492 7.91 -58.70 -11.53
C TYR A 492 8.85 -57.51 -11.38
N ASP A 493 9.62 -57.50 -10.30
CA ASP A 493 10.60 -56.43 -10.02
C ASP A 493 11.57 -56.20 -11.19
N HIS A 494 11.80 -54.94 -11.53
CA HIS A 494 12.72 -54.49 -12.59
C HIS A 494 12.43 -54.99 -14.02
N VAL A 495 11.29 -55.63 -14.28
CA VAL A 495 10.88 -55.97 -15.65
C VAL A 495 9.90 -54.90 -16.16
N SER A 496 10.30 -54.15 -17.19
CA SER A 496 9.35 -53.36 -17.97
C SER A 496 8.42 -54.32 -18.72
N ASN A 497 7.32 -54.73 -18.10
CA ASN A 497 6.35 -55.68 -18.67
C ASN A 497 5.50 -55.03 -19.79
N GLY A 498 6.17 -54.43 -20.78
CA GLY A 498 5.60 -53.94 -22.03
C GLY A 498 4.43 -52.94 -21.89
N TYR A 499 3.89 -52.54 -23.04
CA TYR A 499 2.67 -51.75 -23.15
C TYR A 499 1.40 -52.64 -23.06
N GLY A 500 1.46 -53.76 -22.31
CA GLY A 500 0.35 -54.70 -22.20
C GLY A 500 -0.86 -54.02 -21.54
N ILE A 501 -2.00 -53.98 -22.23
CA ILE A 501 -3.23 -53.36 -21.73
C ILE A 501 -3.70 -54.09 -20.46
N ILE A 502 -3.81 -53.36 -19.35
CA ILE A 502 -4.23 -53.90 -18.04
C ILE A 502 -5.76 -53.88 -17.95
N ASN A 503 -6.36 -54.87 -17.27
CA ASN A 503 -7.78 -54.80 -16.92
C ASN A 503 -7.99 -53.85 -15.73
N CYS A 504 -8.73 -52.74 -15.92
CA CYS A 504 -8.94 -51.73 -14.86
C CYS A 504 -9.65 -52.31 -13.62
N ARG A 505 -10.56 -53.27 -13.83
CA ARG A 505 -11.44 -53.85 -12.78
C ARG A 505 -10.80 -55.01 -12.02
N LEU A 506 -9.78 -55.63 -12.60
CA LEU A 506 -9.07 -56.78 -12.03
C LEU A 506 -7.56 -56.53 -12.09
N LEU A 507 -7.10 -55.63 -11.23
CA LEU A 507 -5.67 -55.39 -11.02
C LEU A 507 -5.08 -56.59 -10.26
N ASN A 508 -3.91 -57.08 -10.68
CA ASN A 508 -3.15 -58.13 -9.98
C ASN A 508 -1.93 -57.53 -9.26
N LEU A 509 -2.17 -56.63 -8.30
CA LEU A 509 -1.10 -55.90 -7.62
C LEU A 509 -0.31 -56.84 -6.69
N PRO A 510 1.01 -56.63 -6.52
CA PRO A 510 1.82 -57.41 -5.60
C PRO A 510 1.37 -57.26 -4.14
N ASN A 511 1.72 -58.25 -3.31
CA ASN A 511 1.36 -58.41 -1.89
C ASN A 511 -0.14 -58.68 -1.62
N ALA A 512 -0.44 -59.19 -0.43
CA ALA A 512 -1.80 -59.50 0.00
C ALA A 512 -2.76 -58.26 -0.04
N PHE A 513 -4.05 -58.52 -0.22
CA PHE A 513 -5.09 -57.48 -0.34
C PHE A 513 -5.22 -56.58 0.90
N ASN A 514 -4.83 -57.07 2.08
CA ASN A 514 -4.91 -56.36 3.36
C ASN A 514 -3.81 -55.31 3.58
N VAL A 515 -2.71 -55.37 2.81
CA VAL A 515 -1.60 -54.41 2.94
C VAL A 515 -2.08 -53.00 2.57
N GLU A 516 -1.75 -52.03 3.43
CA GLU A 516 -2.09 -50.63 3.24
C GLU A 516 -1.44 -50.07 1.96
N ARG A 517 -2.25 -49.42 1.13
CA ARG A 517 -1.80 -48.85 -0.15
C ARG A 517 -2.04 -47.35 -0.21
N PHE A 518 -1.02 -46.63 -0.67
CA PHE A 518 -1.02 -45.20 -0.91
C PHE A 518 -1.12 -44.95 -2.41
N VAL A 519 -2.26 -44.42 -2.87
CA VAL A 519 -2.55 -44.24 -4.29
C VAL A 519 -2.47 -42.76 -4.66
N THR A 520 -1.73 -42.43 -5.72
CA THR A 520 -1.68 -41.09 -6.32
C THR A 520 -2.11 -41.16 -7.78
N ILE A 521 -3.16 -40.43 -8.12
CA ILE A 521 -3.67 -40.29 -9.49
C ILE A 521 -3.28 -38.91 -10.00
N LYS A 522 -2.41 -38.85 -11.01
CA LYS A 522 -1.91 -37.57 -11.54
C LYS A 522 -2.90 -36.85 -12.45
N THR A 523 -3.77 -37.58 -13.12
CA THR A 523 -4.83 -37.01 -13.96
C THR A 523 -6.11 -37.83 -13.85
N TRP A 524 -7.23 -37.14 -13.80
CA TRP A 524 -8.55 -37.77 -13.82
C TRP A 524 -8.98 -38.06 -15.26
N ASN A 525 -9.15 -39.33 -15.59
CA ASN A 525 -9.81 -39.78 -16.82
C ASN A 525 -11.29 -40.16 -16.53
N PRO A 526 -12.28 -39.56 -17.22
CA PRO A 526 -13.71 -39.80 -16.98
C PRO A 526 -14.13 -41.27 -17.02
N ILE A 527 -13.53 -42.02 -17.94
CA ILE A 527 -13.96 -43.39 -18.26
C ILE A 527 -13.10 -44.39 -17.48
N LEU A 528 -11.79 -44.17 -17.47
CA LEU A 528 -10.85 -45.13 -16.91
C LEU A 528 -10.74 -45.03 -15.38
N THR A 529 -10.84 -43.83 -14.79
CA THR A 529 -10.64 -43.65 -13.34
C THR A 529 -11.71 -44.34 -12.50
N PRO A 530 -13.03 -44.24 -12.82
CA PRO A 530 -14.06 -44.98 -12.10
C PRO A 530 -13.88 -46.51 -12.23
N ALA A 531 -13.54 -47.00 -13.42
CA ALA A 531 -13.26 -48.42 -13.63
C ALA A 531 -12.03 -48.89 -12.84
N LEU A 532 -11.02 -48.02 -12.70
CA LEU A 532 -9.84 -48.27 -11.89
C LEU A 532 -10.15 -48.24 -10.39
N PHE A 533 -11.07 -47.37 -9.93
CA PHE A 533 -11.56 -47.38 -8.56
C PHE A 533 -12.30 -48.67 -8.22
N GLU A 534 -13.07 -49.25 -9.14
CA GLU A 534 -13.66 -50.59 -8.95
C GLU A 534 -12.56 -51.65 -8.70
N GLY A 535 -11.49 -51.65 -9.50
CA GLY A 535 -10.37 -52.59 -9.27
C GLY A 535 -9.58 -52.32 -8.00
N LEU A 536 -9.34 -51.05 -7.65
CA LEU A 536 -8.65 -50.65 -6.42
C LEU A 536 -9.51 -50.90 -5.17
N SER A 537 -10.84 -50.94 -5.28
CA SER A 537 -11.75 -51.21 -4.15
C SER A 537 -11.58 -52.60 -3.54
N LEU A 538 -10.98 -53.53 -4.28
CA LEU A 538 -10.61 -54.87 -3.80
C LEU A 538 -9.42 -54.85 -2.83
N TYR A 539 -8.69 -53.73 -2.75
CA TYR A 539 -7.50 -53.55 -1.95
C TYR A 539 -7.71 -52.56 -0.81
N ASN A 540 -6.91 -52.68 0.25
CA ASN A 540 -6.96 -51.79 1.39
C ASN A 540 -6.27 -50.42 1.11
N VAL A 541 -6.95 -49.55 0.36
CA VAL A 541 -6.48 -48.19 0.10
C VAL A 541 -6.77 -47.30 1.31
N THR A 542 -5.71 -46.85 1.99
CA THR A 542 -5.80 -45.99 3.18
C THR A 542 -5.49 -44.53 2.88
N SER A 543 -4.78 -44.25 1.78
CA SER A 543 -4.46 -42.89 1.33
C SER A 543 -4.68 -42.73 -0.17
N LEU A 544 -5.38 -41.66 -0.54
CA LEU A 544 -5.69 -41.34 -1.94
C LEU A 544 -5.37 -39.87 -2.24
N VAL A 545 -4.58 -39.64 -3.29
CA VAL A 545 -4.27 -38.31 -3.83
C VAL A 545 -4.83 -38.22 -5.24
N LEU A 546 -5.74 -37.28 -5.48
CA LEU A 546 -6.37 -37.04 -6.78
C LEU A 546 -5.90 -35.69 -7.32
N ARG A 547 -5.34 -35.70 -8.53
CA ARG A 547 -5.07 -34.49 -9.31
C ARG A 547 -6.01 -34.43 -10.52
N ILE A 548 -6.84 -33.39 -10.57
CA ILE A 548 -7.87 -33.22 -11.60
C ILE A 548 -7.46 -32.04 -12.47
N LYS A 549 -7.20 -32.29 -13.76
CA LYS A 549 -6.82 -31.22 -14.71
C LYS A 549 -8.00 -30.43 -15.21
N ASP A 550 -9.10 -31.09 -15.55
CA ASP A 550 -10.31 -30.45 -16.07
C ASP A 550 -11.54 -30.99 -15.35
N ILE A 551 -12.43 -30.09 -14.97
CA ILE A 551 -13.72 -30.41 -14.38
C ILE A 551 -14.78 -30.23 -15.48
N ASN A 552 -15.44 -31.31 -15.90
CA ASN A 552 -16.56 -31.24 -16.85
C ASN A 552 -17.90 -31.35 -16.10
N GLU A 553 -18.94 -30.64 -16.56
CA GLU A 553 -20.31 -30.70 -15.99
C GLU A 553 -20.95 -32.09 -16.17
N ASP A 554 -20.64 -32.79 -17.26
CA ASP A 554 -21.18 -34.12 -17.56
C ASP A 554 -20.67 -35.23 -16.61
N MET A 555 -19.69 -34.92 -15.77
CA MET A 555 -19.09 -35.86 -14.84
C MET A 555 -19.97 -36.04 -13.60
N GLN A 556 -20.63 -37.19 -13.49
CA GLN A 556 -21.22 -37.63 -12.22
C GLN A 556 -20.09 -38.11 -11.28
N TYR A 557 -19.65 -37.23 -10.39
CA TYR A 557 -18.70 -37.59 -9.34
C TYR A 557 -19.40 -38.46 -8.28
N GLU A 558 -19.18 -39.77 -8.38
CA GLU A 558 -19.70 -40.73 -7.41
C GLU A 558 -18.98 -40.61 -6.05
N ASP A 559 -19.69 -40.93 -4.97
CA ASP A 559 -19.17 -40.93 -3.61
C ASP A 559 -18.02 -41.94 -3.43
N LEU A 560 -16.84 -41.46 -3.01
CA LEU A 560 -15.65 -42.30 -2.80
C LEU A 560 -15.88 -43.39 -1.75
N ASN A 561 -16.86 -43.22 -0.84
CA ASN A 561 -17.23 -44.23 0.14
C ASN A 561 -17.75 -45.54 -0.49
N LYS A 562 -18.25 -45.51 -1.74
CA LYS A 562 -18.64 -46.71 -2.50
C LYS A 562 -17.43 -47.62 -2.76
N TYR A 563 -16.25 -47.04 -2.92
CA TYR A 563 -15.01 -47.72 -3.29
C TYR A 563 -14.06 -47.93 -2.10
N PHE A 564 -13.87 -46.89 -1.28
CA PHE A 564 -12.79 -46.85 -0.28
C PHE A 564 -13.34 -46.58 1.13
N LYS A 565 -13.86 -47.61 1.79
CA LYS A 565 -14.43 -47.51 3.15
C LYS A 565 -13.38 -47.26 4.24
N ASN A 566 -12.13 -47.68 4.01
CA ASN A 566 -11.02 -47.57 4.97
C ASN A 566 -10.10 -46.36 4.70
N LEU A 567 -10.60 -45.37 3.96
CA LEU A 567 -9.79 -44.22 3.57
C LEU A 567 -9.53 -43.30 4.78
N ASN A 568 -8.26 -43.19 5.18
CA ASN A 568 -7.79 -42.37 6.30
C ASN A 568 -7.27 -41.00 5.81
N HIS A 569 -6.65 -40.95 4.64
CA HIS A 569 -6.06 -39.74 4.07
C HIS A 569 -6.60 -39.48 2.66
N LEU A 570 -7.16 -38.29 2.43
CA LEU A 570 -7.64 -37.86 1.11
C LEU A 570 -7.03 -36.50 0.76
N THR A 571 -6.39 -36.41 -0.39
CA THR A 571 -5.96 -35.14 -0.99
C THR A 571 -6.58 -34.97 -2.36
N ILE A 572 -7.20 -33.83 -2.62
CA ILE A 572 -7.73 -33.47 -3.94
C ILE A 572 -7.11 -32.13 -4.34
N HIS A 573 -6.51 -32.10 -5.52
CA HIS A 573 -5.92 -30.90 -6.10
C HIS A 573 -6.43 -30.73 -7.53
N ILE A 574 -7.06 -29.59 -7.79
CA ILE A 574 -7.51 -29.23 -9.14
C ILE A 574 -6.49 -28.28 -9.75
N THR A 575 -5.95 -28.63 -10.92
CA THR A 575 -4.94 -27.81 -11.59
C THR A 575 -5.51 -26.90 -12.68
N SER A 576 -6.80 -27.03 -13.03
CA SER A 576 -7.45 -26.17 -14.02
C SER A 576 -7.52 -24.72 -13.55
N SER A 577 -7.39 -23.78 -14.49
CA SER A 577 -7.74 -22.36 -14.29
C SER A 577 -9.24 -22.10 -14.47
N ASN A 578 -9.98 -23.01 -15.11
CA ASN A 578 -11.41 -22.85 -15.38
C ASN A 578 -12.22 -23.37 -14.20
N PHE A 579 -12.50 -22.49 -13.25
CA PHE A 579 -13.37 -22.79 -12.12
C PHE A 579 -14.84 -22.69 -12.55
N MET A 580 -15.46 -23.84 -12.81
CA MET A 580 -16.92 -23.96 -12.93
C MET A 580 -17.53 -24.16 -11.53
N ASP A 581 -18.78 -23.69 -11.32
CA ASP A 581 -19.53 -23.75 -10.05
C ASP A 581 -20.04 -25.17 -9.72
N ILE A 582 -19.16 -26.17 -9.78
CA ILE A 582 -19.49 -27.56 -9.46
C ILE A 582 -19.17 -27.84 -8.01
N ASN A 583 -20.19 -28.15 -7.19
CA ASN A 583 -20.01 -28.43 -5.77
C ASN A 583 -19.57 -29.89 -5.55
N LEU A 584 -18.28 -30.11 -5.31
CA LEU A 584 -17.69 -31.44 -5.11
C LEU A 584 -17.89 -32.03 -3.70
N ASN A 585 -18.73 -31.43 -2.85
CA ASN A 585 -18.96 -31.92 -1.48
C ASN A 585 -19.49 -33.37 -1.42
N SER A 586 -20.27 -33.81 -2.43
CA SER A 586 -20.80 -35.19 -2.49
C SER A 586 -19.69 -36.25 -2.58
N LEU A 587 -18.56 -35.94 -3.21
CA LEU A 587 -17.44 -36.85 -3.46
C LEU A 587 -16.81 -37.41 -2.17
N PHE A 588 -16.79 -36.61 -1.10
CA PHE A 588 -16.07 -36.94 0.15
C PHE A 588 -16.91 -36.86 1.42
N SER A 589 -18.19 -36.45 1.34
CA SER A 589 -19.03 -36.21 2.53
C SER A 589 -19.31 -37.45 3.41
N ASN A 590 -19.36 -38.65 2.81
CA ASN A 590 -19.77 -39.88 3.48
C ASN A 590 -18.61 -40.81 3.88
N LEU A 591 -17.36 -40.33 3.82
CA LEU A 591 -16.18 -41.10 4.26
C LEU A 591 -16.14 -41.17 5.81
N PRO A 592 -16.29 -42.35 6.44
CA PRO A 592 -16.44 -42.43 7.90
C PRO A 592 -15.11 -42.37 8.67
N ASN A 593 -14.02 -42.85 8.08
CA ASN A 593 -12.75 -43.11 8.78
C ASN A 593 -11.67 -42.05 8.51
N LEU A 594 -12.03 -40.93 7.88
CA LEU A 594 -11.07 -39.96 7.40
C LEU A 594 -10.38 -39.21 8.56
N ILE A 595 -9.07 -39.37 8.66
CA ILE A 595 -8.20 -38.71 9.64
C ILE A 595 -7.62 -37.41 9.08
N SER A 596 -7.35 -37.37 7.76
CA SER A 596 -6.77 -36.21 7.09
C SER A 596 -7.47 -35.91 5.77
N LEU A 597 -7.89 -34.66 5.58
CA LEU A 597 -8.50 -34.17 4.35
C LEU A 597 -7.76 -32.92 3.87
N LYS A 598 -7.28 -32.94 2.63
CA LYS A 598 -6.60 -31.81 1.99
C LYS A 598 -7.25 -31.48 0.66
N LEU A 599 -7.76 -30.26 0.53
CA LEU A 599 -8.45 -29.76 -0.65
C LEU A 599 -7.73 -28.51 -1.16
N ILE A 600 -7.26 -28.53 -2.41
CA ILE A 600 -6.56 -27.40 -3.04
C ILE A 600 -7.27 -27.07 -4.34
N ASN A 601 -7.70 -25.82 -4.51
CA ASN A 601 -8.44 -25.36 -5.70
C ASN A 601 -9.75 -26.12 -5.94
N VAL A 602 -10.35 -26.69 -4.90
CA VAL A 602 -11.61 -27.43 -5.00
C VAL A 602 -12.77 -26.47 -4.70
N PRO A 603 -13.62 -26.12 -5.69
CA PRO A 603 -14.83 -25.36 -5.40
C PRO A 603 -15.82 -26.27 -4.67
N PHE A 604 -16.18 -25.90 -3.45
CA PHE A 604 -17.24 -26.58 -2.72
C PHE A 604 -17.85 -25.67 -1.66
N GLN A 605 -19.08 -26.00 -1.26
CA GLN A 605 -19.70 -25.44 -0.06
C GLN A 605 -20.09 -26.60 0.84
N PHE A 606 -19.80 -26.47 2.14
CA PHE A 606 -20.23 -27.46 3.11
C PHE A 606 -21.76 -27.58 3.10
N SER A 607 -22.26 -28.82 3.04
CA SER A 607 -23.68 -29.08 3.14
C SER A 607 -24.24 -28.74 4.53
N LYS A 608 -25.54 -28.47 4.59
CA LYS A 608 -26.27 -28.39 5.87
C LYS A 608 -26.24 -29.71 6.64
N LYS A 609 -26.23 -30.83 5.92
CA LYS A 609 -26.05 -32.18 6.49
C LYS A 609 -24.62 -32.34 6.98
N THR A 610 -24.47 -32.91 8.18
CA THR A 610 -23.18 -33.19 8.80
C THR A 610 -22.40 -34.21 7.98
N SER A 611 -21.16 -33.88 7.62
CA SER A 611 -20.24 -34.83 7.01
C SER A 611 -19.88 -35.92 8.02
N THR A 612 -19.72 -37.16 7.56
CA THR A 612 -19.45 -38.33 8.42
C THR A 612 -18.07 -38.30 9.04
N TRP A 613 -17.06 -37.85 8.28
CA TRP A 613 -15.67 -37.72 8.71
C TRP A 613 -15.44 -36.69 9.83
N ILE A 614 -16.40 -35.81 10.15
CA ILE A 614 -16.17 -34.76 11.16
C ILE A 614 -15.81 -35.33 12.55
N LYS A 615 -16.22 -36.57 12.85
CA LYS A 615 -15.93 -37.24 14.13
C LYS A 615 -14.49 -37.77 14.21
N THR A 616 -13.94 -38.19 13.07
CA THR A 616 -12.65 -38.88 12.95
C THR A 616 -11.52 -37.95 12.49
N ILE A 617 -11.86 -36.83 11.85
CA ILE A 617 -10.88 -35.90 11.28
C ILE A 617 -9.96 -35.30 12.34
N GLU A 618 -8.66 -35.42 12.12
CA GLU A 618 -7.60 -34.79 12.92
C GLU A 618 -6.93 -33.64 12.19
N ARG A 619 -6.86 -33.70 10.84
CA ARG A 619 -6.16 -32.73 10.00
C ARG A 619 -7.07 -32.30 8.85
N LEU A 620 -7.38 -31.02 8.75
CA LEU A 620 -8.12 -30.46 7.63
C LEU A 620 -7.33 -29.32 7.01
N HIS A 621 -7.09 -29.40 5.70
CA HIS A 621 -6.44 -28.35 4.92
C HIS A 621 -7.33 -27.97 3.74
N ILE A 622 -7.70 -26.70 3.64
CA ILE A 622 -8.46 -26.13 2.53
C ILE A 622 -7.67 -24.95 1.99
N GLU A 623 -7.48 -24.90 0.68
CA GLU A 623 -6.74 -23.83 0.02
C GLU A 623 -7.44 -23.40 -1.26
N ASN A 624 -7.51 -22.07 -1.46
CA ASN A 624 -8.01 -21.44 -2.68
C ASN A 624 -9.45 -21.89 -3.05
N ASN A 625 -10.36 -21.81 -2.09
CA ASN A 625 -11.80 -22.00 -2.31
C ASN A 625 -12.54 -20.67 -2.08
N LYS A 626 -12.85 -19.95 -3.16
CA LYS A 626 -13.53 -18.65 -3.11
C LYS A 626 -14.99 -18.75 -2.63
N ASN A 627 -15.61 -19.93 -2.71
CA ASN A 627 -17.01 -20.11 -2.33
C ASN A 627 -17.18 -20.39 -0.82
N LEU A 628 -16.08 -20.55 -0.07
CA LEU A 628 -16.11 -20.80 1.37
C LEU A 628 -16.10 -19.49 2.17
N ALA A 629 -17.30 -18.92 2.37
CA ALA A 629 -17.46 -17.72 3.18
C ALA A 629 -17.65 -18.00 4.68
N ASN A 630 -18.30 -19.11 5.02
CA ASN A 630 -18.65 -19.47 6.40
C ASN A 630 -18.51 -20.98 6.64
N LEU A 631 -18.11 -21.33 7.86
CA LEU A 631 -18.13 -22.72 8.32
C LEU A 631 -19.50 -23.08 8.94
N PRO A 632 -20.06 -24.26 8.63
CA PRO A 632 -21.35 -24.67 9.19
C PRO A 632 -21.25 -24.88 10.70
N LYS A 633 -22.36 -24.71 11.42
CA LYS A 633 -22.39 -24.85 12.90
C LYS A 633 -21.92 -26.21 13.38
N TRP A 634 -22.24 -27.28 12.64
CA TRP A 634 -21.84 -28.64 12.98
C TRP A 634 -20.32 -28.87 12.92
N PHE A 635 -19.57 -27.94 12.32
CA PHE A 635 -18.10 -28.02 12.28
C PHE A 635 -17.50 -28.03 13.70
N SER A 636 -18.16 -27.40 14.67
CA SER A 636 -17.80 -27.45 16.09
C SER A 636 -17.83 -28.86 16.71
N LEU A 637 -18.48 -29.84 16.05
CA LEU A 637 -18.51 -31.24 16.48
C LEU A 637 -17.22 -32.00 16.18
N GLY A 638 -16.24 -31.34 15.54
CA GLY A 638 -14.92 -31.88 15.20
C GLY A 638 -13.98 -32.07 16.40
N HIS A 639 -14.41 -32.82 17.42
CA HIS A 639 -13.68 -32.95 18.70
C HIS A 639 -12.28 -33.57 18.57
N SER A 640 -12.01 -34.26 17.47
CA SER A 640 -10.72 -34.90 17.17
C SER A 640 -9.75 -33.99 16.40
N LEU A 641 -10.20 -32.84 15.91
CA LEU A 641 -9.41 -31.98 15.03
C LEU A 641 -8.25 -31.33 15.80
N LYS A 642 -7.02 -31.61 15.34
CA LYS A 642 -5.76 -31.09 15.89
C LYS A 642 -5.16 -30.01 15.01
N LYS A 643 -5.21 -30.16 13.68
CA LYS A 643 -4.62 -29.23 12.72
C LYS A 643 -5.67 -28.74 11.72
N LEU A 644 -5.90 -27.44 11.68
CA LEU A 644 -6.81 -26.80 10.75
C LEU A 644 -6.08 -25.73 9.95
N THR A 645 -6.06 -25.89 8.64
CA THR A 645 -5.55 -24.88 7.70
C THR A 645 -6.67 -24.52 6.73
N ILE A 646 -7.06 -23.24 6.67
CA ILE A 646 -7.97 -22.71 5.65
C ILE A 646 -7.35 -21.43 5.12
N LYS A 647 -6.80 -21.44 3.91
CA LYS A 647 -6.11 -20.26 3.37
C LYS A 647 -6.59 -19.87 1.99
N LYS A 648 -6.50 -18.57 1.68
CA LYS A 648 -6.95 -18.01 0.40
C LYS A 648 -8.42 -18.34 0.12
N THR A 649 -9.29 -18.19 1.12
CA THR A 649 -10.75 -18.34 0.97
C THR A 649 -11.44 -17.03 1.37
N SER A 650 -12.76 -16.96 1.25
CA SER A 650 -13.53 -15.76 1.63
C SER A 650 -14.06 -15.86 3.08
N LEU A 651 -13.34 -16.55 3.98
CA LEU A 651 -13.84 -16.84 5.32
C LEU A 651 -13.96 -15.55 6.15
N ILE A 652 -15.14 -15.26 6.67
CA ILE A 652 -15.44 -14.00 7.40
C ILE A 652 -15.43 -14.20 8.92
N GLU A 653 -15.84 -15.38 9.40
CA GLU A 653 -16.08 -15.66 10.82
C GLU A 653 -15.49 -17.01 11.25
N ILE A 654 -14.97 -17.07 12.48
CA ILE A 654 -14.29 -18.25 13.05
C ILE A 654 -15.00 -18.86 14.27
N THR A 655 -16.23 -18.45 14.57
CA THR A 655 -16.96 -18.85 15.78
C THR A 655 -17.20 -20.36 15.88
N SER A 656 -17.32 -21.07 14.75
CA SER A 656 -17.43 -22.54 14.75
C SER A 656 -16.12 -23.25 15.13
N ILE A 657 -14.97 -22.61 14.89
CA ILE A 657 -13.63 -23.14 15.17
C ILE A 657 -13.30 -23.00 16.67
N SER A 658 -13.86 -21.98 17.32
CA SER A 658 -13.53 -21.64 18.70
C SER A 658 -13.92 -22.69 19.73
N LEU A 659 -14.85 -23.59 19.37
CA LEU A 659 -15.35 -24.66 20.21
C LEU A 659 -14.60 -26.00 20.05
N LEU A 660 -13.54 -26.04 19.23
CA LEU A 660 -12.78 -27.27 18.98
C LEU A 660 -11.80 -27.54 20.14
N PRO A 661 -11.99 -28.58 20.97
CA PRO A 661 -11.25 -28.71 22.24
C PRO A 661 -9.80 -29.15 22.08
N LYS A 662 -9.47 -29.91 21.02
CA LYS A 662 -8.14 -30.52 20.81
C LYS A 662 -7.29 -29.79 19.76
N LEU A 663 -7.69 -28.60 19.36
CA LEU A 663 -6.99 -27.86 18.31
C LEU A 663 -5.61 -27.42 18.80
N GLU A 664 -4.57 -27.80 18.05
CA GLU A 664 -3.16 -27.52 18.34
C GLU A 664 -2.59 -26.51 17.33
N HIS A 665 -2.93 -26.65 16.04
CA HIS A 665 -2.46 -25.76 14.97
C HIS A 665 -3.65 -25.18 14.19
N LEU A 666 -3.72 -23.85 14.12
CA LEU A 666 -4.73 -23.11 13.37
C LEU A 666 -4.07 -22.12 12.41
N LYS A 667 -4.25 -22.33 11.10
CA LYS A 667 -3.72 -21.47 10.05
C LYS A 667 -4.84 -20.97 9.16
N LEU A 668 -5.20 -19.70 9.30
CA LEU A 668 -6.23 -19.03 8.51
C LEU A 668 -5.71 -17.82 7.68
N PRO A 669 -4.55 -17.91 6.99
CA PRO A 669 -4.01 -16.76 6.29
C PRO A 669 -4.74 -16.45 4.98
N TYR A 670 -4.72 -15.18 4.56
CA TYR A 670 -5.38 -14.71 3.33
C TYR A 670 -6.88 -15.02 3.30
N ASN A 671 -7.59 -14.65 4.36
CA ASN A 671 -9.05 -14.70 4.40
C ASN A 671 -9.62 -13.30 4.66
N GLU A 672 -10.91 -13.22 4.94
CA GLU A 672 -11.66 -11.97 5.08
C GLU A 672 -12.12 -11.74 6.53
N ILE A 673 -11.40 -12.33 7.49
CA ILE A 673 -11.78 -12.32 8.90
C ILE A 673 -11.61 -10.90 9.44
N SER A 674 -12.69 -10.29 9.91
CA SER A 674 -12.68 -8.90 10.38
C SER A 674 -12.84 -8.74 11.89
N ASN A 675 -13.50 -9.70 12.54
CA ASN A 675 -13.81 -9.65 13.96
C ASN A 675 -13.32 -10.92 14.66
N ILE A 676 -12.52 -10.75 15.70
CA ILE A 676 -12.10 -11.81 16.61
C ILE A 676 -12.70 -11.53 17.97
N HIS A 677 -13.65 -12.37 18.36
CA HIS A 677 -14.35 -12.23 19.63
C HIS A 677 -13.50 -12.78 20.80
N ARG A 678 -13.82 -12.35 22.03
CA ARG A 678 -13.11 -12.79 23.25
C ARG A 678 -13.11 -14.32 23.49
N ILE A 679 -14.03 -15.04 22.86
CA ILE A 679 -14.17 -16.51 22.98
C ILE A 679 -13.63 -17.25 21.76
N SER A 680 -12.93 -16.57 20.83
CA SER A 680 -12.53 -17.16 19.55
C SER A 680 -11.48 -18.27 19.69
N PHE A 681 -10.72 -18.33 20.79
CA PHE A 681 -9.69 -19.34 21.01
C PHE A 681 -9.81 -19.96 22.42
N ILE A 682 -10.85 -20.76 22.66
CA ILE A 682 -11.05 -21.47 23.94
C ILE A 682 -10.14 -22.70 24.06
N SER A 683 -9.64 -23.23 22.94
CA SER A 683 -8.83 -24.45 22.87
C SER A 683 -7.54 -24.34 23.70
N PRO A 684 -7.40 -25.09 24.81
CA PRO A 684 -6.26 -24.94 25.71
C PRO A 684 -4.95 -25.50 25.14
N HIS A 685 -5.03 -26.39 24.16
CA HIS A 685 -3.90 -27.07 23.52
C HIS A 685 -3.30 -26.32 22.33
N LEU A 686 -3.83 -25.12 22.01
CA LEU A 686 -3.43 -24.37 20.83
C LEU A 686 -1.97 -23.89 20.95
N GLU A 687 -1.11 -24.34 20.04
CA GLU A 687 0.32 -24.03 19.99
C GLU A 687 0.68 -23.06 18.87
N GLU A 688 0.01 -23.15 17.71
CA GLU A 688 0.26 -22.28 16.55
C GLU A 688 -1.02 -21.62 16.06
N VAL A 689 -0.99 -20.30 15.92
CA VAL A 689 -2.06 -19.49 15.32
C VAL A 689 -1.48 -18.59 14.25
N ASP A 690 -1.98 -18.70 13.03
CA ASP A 690 -1.67 -17.82 11.91
C ASP A 690 -2.99 -17.24 11.38
N LEU A 691 -3.14 -15.92 11.51
CA LEU A 691 -4.26 -15.12 11.04
C LEU A 691 -3.75 -13.98 10.14
N SER A 692 -2.58 -14.17 9.52
CA SER A 692 -1.97 -13.16 8.67
C SER A 692 -2.83 -12.85 7.43
N HIS A 693 -2.70 -11.64 6.88
CA HIS A 693 -3.45 -11.22 5.69
C HIS A 693 -4.97 -11.40 5.85
N ASN A 694 -5.53 -10.84 6.92
CA ASN A 694 -6.97 -10.77 7.16
C ASN A 694 -7.39 -9.30 7.28
N LYS A 695 -8.63 -9.04 7.70
CA LYS A 695 -9.19 -7.69 7.88
C LYS A 695 -9.42 -7.36 9.35
N ILE A 696 -8.63 -7.94 10.25
CA ILE A 696 -8.82 -7.78 11.69
C ILE A 696 -8.54 -6.32 12.05
N THR A 697 -9.52 -5.66 12.68
CA THR A 697 -9.40 -4.24 13.03
C THR A 697 -9.18 -3.98 14.51
N LYS A 698 -9.54 -4.94 15.38
CA LYS A 698 -9.44 -4.87 16.84
C LYS A 698 -9.23 -6.27 17.42
N LEU A 699 -8.52 -6.34 18.53
CA LEU A 699 -8.41 -7.53 19.39
C LEU A 699 -9.08 -7.24 20.73
N ALA A 700 -9.76 -8.23 21.30
CA ALA A 700 -10.28 -8.14 22.66
C ALA A 700 -9.20 -8.57 23.67
N LEU A 701 -9.24 -7.99 24.87
CA LEU A 701 -8.28 -8.24 25.95
C LEU A 701 -8.02 -9.73 26.23
N HIS A 702 -9.07 -10.55 26.19
CA HIS A 702 -8.99 -11.96 26.58
C HIS A 702 -8.95 -12.92 25.38
N THR A 703 -8.77 -12.42 24.15
CA THR A 703 -8.82 -13.22 22.92
C THR A 703 -7.93 -14.46 22.97
N PHE A 704 -6.70 -14.36 23.45
CA PHE A 704 -5.74 -15.48 23.52
C PHE A 704 -5.55 -16.05 24.93
N SER A 705 -6.36 -15.60 25.91
CA SER A 705 -6.15 -15.89 27.33
C SER A 705 -6.25 -17.38 27.70
N GLN A 706 -7.04 -18.16 26.95
CA GLN A 706 -7.21 -19.60 27.16
C GLN A 706 -6.18 -20.45 26.40
N ALA A 707 -5.56 -19.90 25.35
CA ALA A 707 -4.51 -20.55 24.56
C ALA A 707 -3.15 -20.53 25.29
N THR A 708 -3.10 -21.14 26.48
CA THR A 708 -1.92 -21.10 27.37
C THR A 708 -0.70 -21.85 26.82
N GLN A 709 -0.88 -22.73 25.83
CA GLN A 709 0.19 -23.45 25.16
C GLN A 709 0.73 -22.74 23.92
N LEU A 710 0.24 -21.53 23.60
CA LEU A 710 0.58 -20.83 22.36
C LEU A 710 2.09 -20.53 22.30
N ARG A 711 2.73 -20.94 21.20
CA ARG A 711 4.17 -20.78 20.91
C ARG A 711 4.41 -19.88 19.70
N TYR A 712 3.50 -19.90 18.74
CA TYR A 712 3.58 -19.14 17.50
C TYR A 712 2.29 -18.37 17.29
N LEU A 713 2.40 -17.05 17.12
CA LEU A 713 1.28 -16.19 16.75
C LEU A 713 1.69 -15.26 15.60
N ASP A 714 1.00 -15.37 14.49
CA ASP A 714 1.13 -14.44 13.37
C ASP A 714 -0.21 -13.75 13.13
N ILE A 715 -0.23 -12.44 13.30
CA ILE A 715 -1.37 -11.56 13.05
C ILE A 715 -0.95 -10.40 12.13
N SER A 716 0.11 -10.59 11.35
CA SER A 716 0.61 -9.59 10.40
C SER A 716 -0.36 -9.30 9.25
N HIS A 717 -0.17 -8.18 8.55
CA HIS A 717 -1.03 -7.76 7.45
C HIS A 717 -2.51 -7.70 7.85
N ASN A 718 -2.79 -7.03 8.98
CA ASN A 718 -4.13 -6.73 9.48
C ASN A 718 -4.25 -5.22 9.72
N HIS A 719 -5.45 -4.66 9.69
CA HIS A 719 -5.65 -3.20 9.75
C HIS A 719 -6.09 -2.73 11.14
N PHE A 720 -5.21 -2.83 12.15
CA PHE A 720 -5.56 -2.36 13.48
C PHE A 720 -5.77 -0.84 13.48
N ARG A 721 -6.99 -0.42 13.84
CA ARG A 721 -7.34 1.01 13.96
C ARG A 721 -7.17 1.54 15.37
N SER A 722 -7.12 0.65 16.35
CA SER A 722 -6.94 0.97 17.76
C SER A 722 -5.66 0.33 18.30
N PRO A 723 -5.08 0.89 19.37
CA PRO A 723 -4.00 0.22 20.10
C PRO A 723 -4.40 -1.19 20.52
N LEU A 724 -3.39 -2.06 20.64
CA LEU A 724 -3.57 -3.38 21.22
C LEU A 724 -3.96 -3.23 22.71
N PRO A 725 -4.90 -4.04 23.23
CA PRO A 725 -5.24 -3.99 24.64
C PRO A 725 -4.05 -4.33 25.54
N ASP A 726 -3.95 -3.67 26.67
CA ASP A 726 -2.93 -3.96 27.69
C ASP A 726 -3.07 -5.40 28.18
N SER A 727 -1.97 -6.11 28.41
CA SER A 727 -2.00 -7.50 28.90
C SER A 727 -2.73 -8.51 28.00
N VAL A 728 -2.96 -8.22 26.71
CA VAL A 728 -3.62 -9.14 25.75
C VAL A 728 -2.89 -10.49 25.62
N PHE A 729 -1.58 -10.52 25.84
CA PHE A 729 -0.74 -11.73 25.78
C PHE A 729 -0.30 -12.25 27.16
N SER A 730 -0.86 -11.73 28.26
CA SER A 730 -0.41 -12.01 29.64
C SER A 730 -0.37 -13.49 30.01
N ARG A 731 -1.29 -14.29 29.46
CA ARG A 731 -1.36 -15.75 29.72
C ARG A 731 -0.60 -16.61 28.71
N ASN A 732 -0.06 -16.02 27.64
CA ASN A 732 0.66 -16.75 26.59
C ASN A 732 2.16 -16.82 26.93
N THR A 733 2.49 -17.26 28.15
CA THR A 733 3.87 -17.25 28.67
C THR A 733 4.81 -18.19 27.92
N LYS A 734 4.28 -19.10 27.09
CA LYS A 734 5.06 -20.01 26.24
C LYS A 734 5.31 -19.47 24.83
N LEU A 735 4.82 -18.26 24.51
CA LEU A 735 4.95 -17.68 23.17
C LEU A 735 6.43 -17.42 22.86
N LYS A 736 6.89 -17.91 21.70
CA LYS A 736 8.27 -17.77 21.21
C LYS A 736 8.36 -16.89 19.97
N TYR A 737 7.29 -16.84 19.17
CA TYR A 737 7.23 -16.06 17.94
C TYR A 737 5.96 -15.22 17.92
N LEU A 738 6.12 -13.92 17.69
CA LEU A 738 5.03 -12.97 17.51
C LEU A 738 5.31 -12.09 16.29
N SER A 739 4.43 -12.15 15.30
CA SER A 739 4.46 -11.26 14.14
C SER A 739 3.26 -10.31 14.15
N LEU A 740 3.59 -9.02 14.13
CA LEU A 740 2.71 -7.86 14.07
C LEU A 740 3.11 -6.97 12.88
N ALA A 741 3.75 -7.55 11.86
CA ALA A 741 4.20 -6.81 10.69
C ALA A 741 3.01 -6.23 9.91
N ASN A 742 3.19 -5.08 9.26
CA ASN A 742 2.17 -4.42 8.43
C ASN A 742 0.78 -4.39 9.08
N SER A 743 0.75 -3.97 10.34
CA SER A 743 -0.42 -4.04 11.21
C SER A 743 -1.01 -2.65 11.53
N TYR A 744 -0.46 -1.59 10.91
CA TYR A 744 -0.81 -0.18 11.13
C TYR A 744 -0.67 0.26 12.60
N LEU A 745 0.25 -0.35 13.33
CA LEU A 745 0.47 -0.03 14.74
C LEU A 745 1.07 1.37 14.90
N THR A 746 0.36 2.23 15.63
CA THR A 746 0.80 3.60 15.93
C THR A 746 1.61 3.70 17.23
N HIS A 747 1.26 2.90 18.24
CA HIS A 747 1.89 2.96 19.54
C HIS A 747 1.92 1.59 20.21
N LEU A 748 3.04 1.26 20.82
CA LEU A 748 3.24 0.00 21.52
C LEU A 748 3.91 0.25 22.88
N THR A 749 3.19 -0.08 23.95
CA THR A 749 3.62 0.12 25.33
C THR A 749 4.16 -1.16 25.96
N ALA A 750 4.81 -1.04 27.11
CA ALA A 750 5.29 -2.18 27.90
C ALA A 750 4.16 -3.08 28.42
N GLU A 751 2.95 -2.54 28.52
CA GLU A 751 1.76 -3.19 29.09
C GLU A 751 1.17 -4.24 28.14
N VAL A 752 1.18 -3.96 26.84
CA VAL A 752 0.78 -4.94 25.80
C VAL A 752 1.67 -6.18 25.82
N MET A 753 2.96 -5.99 26.11
CA MET A 753 3.99 -7.04 26.05
C MET A 753 4.15 -7.85 27.36
N ILE A 754 3.28 -7.61 28.36
CA ILE A 754 3.26 -8.38 29.61
C ILE A 754 2.99 -9.87 29.32
N GLY A 755 3.73 -10.75 30.00
CA GLY A 755 3.62 -12.21 29.87
C GLY A 755 4.55 -12.82 28.81
N LEU A 756 5.10 -12.03 27.90
CA LEU A 756 5.95 -12.50 26.79
C LEU A 756 7.43 -12.71 27.16
N GLU A 757 7.69 -13.25 28.35
CA GLU A 757 9.05 -13.40 28.89
C GLU A 757 9.93 -14.38 28.09
N ASN A 758 9.30 -15.37 27.46
CA ASN A 758 9.94 -16.42 26.65
C ASN A 758 9.95 -16.11 25.15
N LEU A 759 9.49 -14.91 24.74
CA LEU A 759 9.44 -14.52 23.34
C LEU A 759 10.87 -14.44 22.79
N LYS A 760 11.12 -15.11 21.67
CA LYS A 760 12.42 -15.14 20.99
C LYS A 760 12.45 -14.26 19.75
N THR A 761 11.35 -14.23 19.00
CA THR A 761 11.25 -13.47 17.75
C THR A 761 10.06 -12.55 17.81
N LEU A 762 10.32 -11.26 17.57
CA LEU A 762 9.30 -10.22 17.44
C LEU A 762 9.48 -9.51 16.09
N ILE A 763 8.43 -9.53 15.28
CA ILE A 763 8.42 -8.86 13.98
C ILE A 763 7.43 -7.70 14.02
N LEU A 764 7.94 -6.49 13.83
CA LEU A 764 7.17 -5.24 13.82
C LEU A 764 7.35 -4.46 12.50
N SER A 765 8.01 -5.06 11.51
CA SER A 765 8.29 -4.47 10.19
C SER A 765 7.04 -3.93 9.48
N TYR A 766 7.21 -2.95 8.59
CA TYR A 766 6.14 -2.32 7.81
C TYR A 766 5.06 -1.63 8.65
N ASN A 767 5.43 -1.09 9.81
CA ASN A 767 4.56 -0.21 10.61
C ASN A 767 5.17 1.21 10.62
N PRO A 768 4.91 2.06 9.61
CA PRO A 768 5.58 3.37 9.48
C PRO A 768 5.19 4.39 10.57
N THR A 769 4.09 4.15 11.27
CA THR A 769 3.59 5.02 12.35
C THR A 769 4.00 4.55 13.74
N ILE A 770 4.80 3.49 13.86
CA ILE A 770 5.08 2.85 15.14
C ILE A 770 5.95 3.74 16.04
N LYS A 771 5.46 4.00 17.25
CA LYS A 771 6.23 4.60 18.33
C LYS A 771 6.47 3.56 19.42
N LEU A 772 7.74 3.33 19.73
CA LEU A 772 8.20 2.47 20.82
C LEU A 772 8.66 3.35 21.97
N ASP A 773 8.03 3.23 23.12
CA ASP A 773 8.48 3.89 24.34
C ASP A 773 9.78 3.28 24.84
N ILE A 774 10.46 4.05 25.69
CA ILE A 774 11.75 3.67 26.29
C ILE A 774 11.65 2.28 26.94
N PHE A 775 10.52 1.92 27.58
CA PHE A 775 10.33 0.67 28.32
C PHE A 775 9.52 -0.42 27.59
N THR A 776 9.15 -0.22 26.33
CA THR A 776 8.26 -1.13 25.59
C THR A 776 8.75 -2.58 25.57
N LEU A 777 10.05 -2.80 25.42
CA LEU A 777 10.64 -4.15 25.28
C LEU A 777 11.15 -4.74 26.60
N LEU A 778 11.04 -4.00 27.72
CA LEU A 778 11.48 -4.43 29.05
C LEU A 778 10.92 -5.79 29.50
N PRO A 779 9.64 -6.17 29.22
CA PRO A 779 9.12 -7.49 29.56
C PRO A 779 9.76 -8.67 28.80
N LEU A 780 10.38 -8.42 27.64
CA LEU A 780 10.82 -9.47 26.70
C LEU A 780 12.19 -10.04 27.11
N LYS A 781 12.22 -10.82 28.19
CA LYS A 781 13.46 -11.29 28.82
C LYS A 781 14.33 -12.17 27.92
N SER A 782 13.72 -12.89 26.97
CA SER A 782 14.40 -13.89 26.12
C SER A 782 14.48 -13.51 24.64
N LEU A 783 14.26 -12.23 24.28
CA LEU A 783 14.20 -11.81 22.87
C LEU A 783 15.56 -11.95 22.19
N GLN A 784 15.58 -12.67 21.07
CA GLN A 784 16.76 -12.98 20.27
C GLN A 784 16.75 -12.29 18.91
N LYS A 785 15.57 -12.12 18.31
CA LYS A 785 15.40 -11.51 16.99
C LYS A 785 14.33 -10.44 17.03
N LEU A 786 14.68 -9.24 16.60
CA LEU A 786 13.79 -8.09 16.47
C LEU A 786 13.87 -7.52 15.06
N GLU A 787 12.74 -7.48 14.35
CA GLU A 787 12.65 -6.89 13.02
C GLU A 787 11.80 -5.61 13.05
N LEU A 788 12.39 -4.51 12.59
CA LEU A 788 11.84 -3.15 12.51
C LEU A 788 12.12 -2.55 11.11
N ASN A 789 12.01 -3.36 10.07
CA ASN A 789 12.25 -2.92 8.70
C ASN A 789 11.08 -2.06 8.20
N TRP A 790 11.34 -1.01 7.41
CA TRP A 790 10.28 -0.17 6.83
C TRP A 790 9.30 0.43 7.85
N CYS A 791 9.83 0.90 8.98
CA CYS A 791 9.08 1.51 10.08
C CYS A 791 9.22 3.03 10.14
N ASN A 792 9.76 3.66 9.09
CA ASN A 792 9.99 5.10 9.00
C ASN A 792 10.82 5.69 10.17
N LEU A 793 11.66 4.86 10.80
CA LEU A 793 12.41 5.26 11.98
C LEU A 793 13.52 6.24 11.59
N THR A 794 13.57 7.41 12.24
CA THR A 794 14.64 8.40 12.04
C THR A 794 15.83 8.17 12.99
N LYS A 795 15.60 7.43 14.08
CA LYS A 795 16.61 7.04 15.07
C LYS A 795 16.37 5.61 15.55
N MET A 796 17.45 4.91 15.87
CA MET A 796 17.40 3.59 16.48
C MET A 796 16.72 3.68 17.86
N PRO A 797 15.66 2.90 18.13
CA PRO A 797 14.93 3.00 19.40
C PRO A 797 15.78 2.57 20.59
N ILE A 798 15.82 3.39 21.65
CA ILE A 798 16.55 3.04 22.87
C ILE A 798 16.00 1.78 23.56
N ALA A 799 14.73 1.44 23.32
CA ALA A 799 14.07 0.25 23.86
C ALA A 799 14.80 -1.05 23.52
N VAL A 800 15.55 -1.09 22.40
CA VAL A 800 16.30 -2.28 21.97
C VAL A 800 17.38 -2.68 22.99
N THR A 801 17.90 -1.71 23.76
CA THR A 801 18.92 -1.91 24.80
C THR A 801 18.43 -2.76 25.98
N GLN A 802 17.11 -2.98 26.09
CA GLN A 802 16.49 -3.76 27.16
C GLN A 802 16.50 -5.26 26.91
N CYS A 803 16.84 -5.66 25.68
CA CYS A 803 16.86 -7.04 25.23
C CYS A 803 18.29 -7.61 25.30
N CYS A 804 18.69 -8.04 26.49
CA CYS A 804 20.04 -8.55 26.79
C CYS A 804 20.45 -9.86 26.09
N HIS A 805 19.57 -10.47 25.32
CA HIS A 805 19.82 -11.70 24.55
C HIS A 805 19.59 -11.48 23.05
N LEU A 806 19.53 -10.22 22.61
CA LEU A 806 19.27 -9.88 21.23
C LEU A 806 20.51 -10.19 20.38
N ASN A 807 20.32 -11.09 19.42
CA ASN A 807 21.35 -11.54 18.50
C ASN A 807 21.13 -10.96 17.10
N THR A 808 19.88 -10.74 16.71
CA THR A 808 19.53 -10.26 15.36
C THR A 808 18.64 -9.03 15.45
N LEU A 809 19.10 -7.93 14.87
CA LEU A 809 18.35 -6.68 14.75
C LEU A 809 18.28 -6.26 13.28
N SER A 810 17.08 -6.09 12.76
CA SER A 810 16.86 -5.63 11.39
C SER A 810 16.20 -4.26 11.36
N LEU A 811 16.86 -3.29 10.73
CA LEU A 811 16.49 -1.88 10.63
C LEU A 811 16.53 -1.37 9.17
N SER A 812 16.37 -2.27 8.21
CA SER A 812 16.46 -1.97 6.78
C SER A 812 15.29 -1.11 6.30
N GLY A 813 15.51 -0.20 5.35
CA GLY A 813 14.46 0.62 4.76
C GLY A 813 13.83 1.63 5.72
N ASN A 814 14.58 2.14 6.69
CA ASN A 814 14.16 3.22 7.58
C ASN A 814 14.67 4.59 7.08
N LEU A 815 14.51 5.64 7.89
CA LEU A 815 14.92 7.01 7.58
C LEU A 815 16.17 7.43 8.37
N PHE A 816 17.12 6.51 8.61
CA PHE A 816 18.38 6.90 9.22
C PHE A 816 19.18 7.75 8.23
N TYR A 817 19.51 8.99 8.63
CA TYR A 817 20.07 9.98 7.70
C TYR A 817 21.34 10.66 8.22
N LYS A 818 21.50 10.75 9.55
CA LYS A 818 22.64 11.40 10.23
C LYS A 818 23.35 10.43 11.18
N LYS A 819 24.51 10.84 11.70
CA LYS A 819 25.24 10.10 12.74
C LYS A 819 24.37 9.82 13.97
N ASP A 820 23.53 10.77 14.37
CA ASP A 820 22.65 10.67 15.56
C ASP A 820 21.46 9.71 15.34
N SER A 821 21.25 9.24 14.11
CA SER A 821 20.25 8.20 13.83
C SER A 821 20.63 6.86 14.46
N MET A 822 21.92 6.60 14.71
CA MET A 822 22.40 5.42 15.42
C MET A 822 23.34 5.85 16.55
N PRO A 823 22.77 6.23 17.72
CA PRO A 823 23.56 6.73 18.85
C PRO A 823 24.58 5.71 19.35
N SER A 824 25.76 6.20 19.73
CA SER A 824 26.87 5.34 20.17
C SER A 824 26.54 4.63 21.48
N GLU A 825 25.77 5.27 22.36
CA GLU A 825 25.25 4.72 23.61
C GLU A 825 24.43 3.45 23.37
N VAL A 826 23.57 3.47 22.35
CA VAL A 826 22.68 2.34 22.04
C VAL A 826 23.50 1.21 21.44
N LEU A 827 24.40 1.50 20.50
CA LEU A 827 25.28 0.50 19.89
C LEU A 827 26.23 -0.16 20.91
N ALA A 828 26.76 0.61 21.87
CA ALA A 828 27.60 0.10 22.95
C ALA A 828 26.88 -0.95 23.81
N MET A 829 25.56 -0.79 23.98
CA MET A 829 24.74 -1.72 24.76
C MET A 829 24.29 -2.96 23.98
N LEU A 830 24.49 -3.02 22.65
CA LEU A 830 24.14 -4.17 21.80
C LEU A 830 25.32 -5.16 21.66
N SER A 831 26.05 -5.42 22.75
CA SER A 831 27.26 -6.26 22.74
C SER A 831 27.02 -7.73 22.34
N THR A 832 25.79 -8.24 22.46
CA THR A 832 25.42 -9.61 22.08
C THR A 832 25.01 -9.79 20.62
N ILE A 833 24.96 -8.70 19.84
CA ILE A 833 24.44 -8.74 18.48
C ILE A 833 25.39 -9.52 17.56
N THR A 834 24.83 -10.45 16.78
CA THR A 834 25.56 -11.23 15.77
C THR A 834 25.16 -10.85 14.36
N SER A 835 23.97 -10.26 14.18
CA SER A 835 23.52 -9.78 12.88
C SER A 835 22.78 -8.45 13.02
N LEU A 836 23.24 -7.46 12.25
CA LEU A 836 22.69 -6.10 12.20
C LEU A 836 22.50 -5.68 10.74
N THR A 837 21.26 -5.52 10.29
CA THR A 837 20.94 -4.99 8.95
C THR A 837 20.37 -3.59 9.03
N PHE A 838 20.85 -2.68 8.18
CA PHE A 838 20.34 -1.31 8.06
C PHE A 838 20.48 -0.77 6.63
N ASP A 839 20.40 -1.66 5.63
CA ASP A 839 20.42 -1.29 4.21
C ASP A 839 19.20 -0.43 3.84
N ARG A 840 19.27 0.22 2.67
CA ARG A 840 18.20 1.11 2.16
C ARG A 840 17.83 2.26 3.11
N ASN A 841 18.78 2.74 3.91
CA ASN A 841 18.64 3.95 4.72
C ASN A 841 19.34 5.15 4.03
N PRO A 842 18.78 6.38 4.07
CA PRO A 842 19.39 7.56 3.46
C PRO A 842 20.54 8.14 4.31
N LEU A 843 21.40 7.29 4.90
CA LEU A 843 22.52 7.71 5.73
C LEU A 843 23.54 8.50 4.89
N ILE A 844 23.89 9.70 5.35
CA ILE A 844 24.87 10.60 4.72
C ILE A 844 26.09 10.84 5.62
N GLU A 845 25.91 10.71 6.95
CA GLU A 845 26.98 10.88 7.94
C GLU A 845 27.24 9.54 8.66
N MET A 846 28.51 9.23 8.92
CA MET A 846 28.94 7.98 9.57
C MET A 846 28.51 7.89 11.04
N PRO A 847 27.74 6.85 11.44
CA PRO A 847 27.47 6.58 12.85
C PRO A 847 28.68 5.91 13.51
N TYR A 848 29.50 6.71 14.18
CA TYR A 848 30.78 6.26 14.76
C TYR A 848 30.66 5.13 15.78
N GLY A 849 29.51 4.96 16.43
CA GLY A 849 29.26 3.83 17.33
C GLY A 849 29.42 2.45 16.69
N LEU A 850 29.40 2.34 15.34
CA LEU A 850 29.70 1.08 14.66
C LEU A 850 31.14 0.61 14.87
N PHE A 851 32.08 1.51 15.23
CA PHE A 851 33.45 1.14 15.62
C PHE A 851 33.55 0.50 17.01
N LEU A 852 32.45 0.48 17.77
CA LEU A 852 32.38 -0.27 19.04
C LEU A 852 32.15 -1.77 18.82
N VAL A 853 31.75 -2.18 17.60
CA VAL A 853 31.59 -3.60 17.28
C VAL A 853 32.95 -4.30 17.39
N PRO A 854 33.07 -5.38 18.19
CA PRO A 854 34.33 -6.08 18.37
C PRO A 854 34.91 -6.59 17.03
N VAL A 855 36.18 -6.27 16.77
CA VAL A 855 36.89 -6.61 15.50
C VAL A 855 36.98 -8.13 15.26
N ASN A 856 36.83 -8.94 16.31
CA ASN A 856 36.80 -10.41 16.23
C ASN A 856 35.48 -10.96 15.66
N ASN A 857 34.40 -10.17 15.60
CA ASN A 857 33.12 -10.58 15.02
C ASN A 857 33.12 -10.33 13.50
N ILE A 858 33.90 -11.16 12.78
CA ILE A 858 34.18 -10.99 11.34
C ILE A 858 32.88 -10.97 10.53
N GLU A 859 31.94 -11.89 10.78
CA GLU A 859 30.68 -11.99 10.06
C GLU A 859 29.82 -10.72 10.20
N LEU A 860 29.73 -10.17 11.41
CA LEU A 860 28.96 -8.95 11.66
C LEU A 860 29.60 -7.73 10.97
N ILE A 861 30.93 -7.60 11.03
CA ILE A 861 31.65 -6.51 10.36
C ILE A 861 31.49 -6.64 8.85
N GLU A 862 31.54 -7.86 8.33
CA GLU A 862 31.32 -8.11 6.92
C GLU A 862 29.92 -7.64 6.47
N GLN A 863 28.89 -8.00 7.23
CA GLN A 863 27.51 -7.57 7.00
C GLN A 863 27.37 -6.04 7.08
N ILE A 864 28.02 -5.40 8.05
CA ILE A 864 28.04 -3.95 8.22
C ILE A 864 28.70 -3.28 7.01
N LEU A 865 29.88 -3.76 6.58
CA LEU A 865 30.59 -3.20 5.42
C LEU A 865 29.78 -3.35 4.14
N GLU A 866 29.18 -4.51 3.90
CA GLU A 866 28.31 -4.75 2.74
C GLU A 866 27.12 -3.80 2.71
N THR A 867 26.53 -3.56 3.89
CA THR A 867 25.46 -2.58 4.05
C THR A 867 25.96 -1.18 3.74
N LEU A 868 27.05 -0.74 4.39
CA LEU A 868 27.59 0.62 4.25
C LEU A 868 27.97 0.95 2.81
N ILE A 869 28.60 0.01 2.08
CA ILE A 869 28.99 0.19 0.67
C ILE A 869 27.80 0.54 -0.23
N GLN A 870 26.60 0.05 0.11
CA GLN A 870 25.37 0.33 -0.64
C GLN A 870 24.71 1.67 -0.25
N LEU A 871 25.14 2.32 0.83
CA LEU A 871 24.53 3.55 1.33
C LEU A 871 25.16 4.80 0.72
N PRO A 872 24.40 5.91 0.59
CA PRO A 872 24.92 7.17 0.05
C PRO A 872 26.16 7.71 0.77
N LEU A 873 26.29 7.46 2.09
CA LEU A 873 27.43 7.88 2.89
C LEU A 873 28.78 7.38 2.34
N TRP A 874 28.84 6.18 1.77
CA TRP A 874 30.11 5.59 1.32
C TRP A 874 30.71 6.36 0.13
N GLN A 875 29.86 7.00 -0.66
CA GLN A 875 30.27 7.84 -1.78
C GLN A 875 30.37 9.32 -1.39
N LYS A 876 29.50 9.81 -0.50
CA LYS A 876 29.40 11.23 -0.14
C LYS A 876 30.37 11.66 0.96
N GLU A 877 30.76 10.77 1.86
CA GLU A 877 31.67 11.05 2.97
C GLU A 877 33.02 10.34 2.71
N PRO A 878 34.00 11.00 2.06
CA PRO A 878 35.22 10.35 1.60
C PRO A 878 36.13 9.88 2.75
N CYS A 879 35.92 10.39 3.97
CA CYS A 879 36.61 9.88 5.16
C CYS A 879 36.14 8.46 5.54
N THR A 880 34.89 8.08 5.28
CA THR A 880 34.30 6.86 5.84
C THR A 880 35.02 5.58 5.40
N PRO A 881 35.26 5.33 4.09
CA PRO A 881 35.98 4.14 3.67
C PRO A 881 37.41 4.06 4.25
N TYR A 882 38.07 5.21 4.40
CA TYR A 882 39.41 5.29 4.98
C TYR A 882 39.42 5.06 6.49
N MET A 883 38.45 5.59 7.24
CA MET A 883 38.30 5.31 8.67
C MET A 883 38.14 3.81 8.92
N TRP A 884 37.35 3.12 8.09
CA TRP A 884 37.24 1.66 8.16
C TRP A 884 38.55 0.95 7.79
N ASN A 885 39.32 1.46 6.83
CA ASN A 885 40.65 0.91 6.53
C ASN A 885 41.58 1.02 7.74
N ILE A 886 41.66 2.18 8.41
CA ILE A 886 42.45 2.36 9.64
C ILE A 886 41.96 1.40 10.73
N HIS A 887 40.64 1.37 10.98
CA HIS A 887 40.03 0.55 12.03
C HIS A 887 40.32 -0.95 11.85
N LEU A 888 40.39 -1.42 10.61
CA LEU A 888 40.59 -2.82 10.24
C LEU A 888 42.05 -3.20 9.95
N THR A 889 43.02 -2.31 10.16
CA THR A 889 44.47 -2.55 9.92
C THR A 889 44.99 -3.83 10.58
N ASN A 890 44.56 -4.10 11.81
CA ASN A 890 44.95 -5.28 12.59
C ASN A 890 43.98 -6.47 12.47
N SER A 891 42.97 -6.38 11.59
CA SER A 891 41.94 -7.42 11.40
C SER A 891 42.38 -8.53 10.43
N SER A 892 41.48 -9.48 10.13
CA SER A 892 41.75 -10.55 9.16
C SER A 892 42.08 -10.00 7.76
N ASN A 893 42.81 -10.79 6.94
CA ASN A 893 43.13 -10.38 5.57
C ASN A 893 41.89 -10.20 4.69
N GLU A 894 40.79 -10.90 5.00
CA GLU A 894 39.54 -10.83 4.26
C GLU A 894 38.83 -9.48 4.43
N LEU A 895 38.67 -9.02 5.67
CA LEU A 895 38.10 -7.70 5.96
C LEU A 895 38.95 -6.58 5.37
N ARG A 896 40.29 -6.69 5.50
CA ARG A 896 41.23 -5.72 4.94
C ARG A 896 41.07 -5.55 3.43
N ARG A 897 40.82 -6.61 2.66
CA ARG A 897 40.65 -6.53 1.19
C ARG A 897 39.45 -5.67 0.78
N LYS A 898 38.37 -5.60 1.59
CA LYS A 898 37.19 -4.79 1.24
C LYS A 898 37.47 -3.28 1.31
N VAL A 899 38.43 -2.86 2.13
CA VAL A 899 38.77 -1.44 2.37
C VAL A 899 40.18 -1.05 1.92
N SER A 900 41.02 -2.01 1.51
CA SER A 900 42.43 -1.79 1.18
C SER A 900 42.66 -0.80 0.03
N MET A 901 41.67 -0.60 -0.84
CA MET A 901 41.73 0.41 -1.89
C MET A 901 41.81 1.85 -1.35
N TRP A 902 41.51 2.07 -0.08
CA TRP A 902 41.54 3.35 0.62
C TRP A 902 42.71 3.41 1.59
N ASN A 903 43.95 3.32 1.08
CA ASN A 903 45.18 3.39 1.88
C ASN A 903 45.61 4.84 2.18
N GLU A 904 46.61 4.98 3.06
CA GLU A 904 47.19 6.29 3.42
C GLU A 904 47.67 7.06 2.19
N GLU A 905 48.41 6.43 1.27
CA GLU A 905 48.92 7.07 0.05
C GLU A 905 47.82 7.71 -0.80
N ARG A 906 46.71 6.99 -1.03
CA ARG A 906 45.57 7.51 -1.80
C ARG A 906 44.91 8.70 -1.11
N MET A 907 44.86 8.70 0.22
CA MET A 907 44.24 9.77 0.99
C MET A 907 45.13 11.00 1.13
N GLU A 908 46.45 10.82 1.25
CA GLU A 908 47.44 11.89 1.11
C GLU A 908 47.34 12.54 -0.28
N GLY A 909 47.26 11.73 -1.34
CA GLY A 909 47.05 12.22 -2.70
C GLY A 909 45.76 13.02 -2.90
N ASN A 910 44.71 12.70 -2.14
CA ASN A 910 43.42 13.41 -2.17
C ASN A 910 43.30 14.57 -1.16
N LEU A 911 44.37 14.91 -0.43
CA LEU A 911 44.39 15.96 0.60
C LEU A 911 43.41 15.72 1.78
N LEU A 912 43.18 14.45 2.14
CA LEU A 912 42.23 14.03 3.18
C LEU A 912 42.92 13.59 4.49
N GLN A 913 44.13 14.08 4.76
CA GLN A 913 44.91 13.73 5.96
C GLN A 913 44.17 14.00 7.28
N HIS A 914 43.32 15.02 7.32
CA HIS A 914 42.50 15.36 8.49
C HIS A 914 41.55 14.24 8.93
N CYS A 915 41.15 13.33 8.02
CA CYS A 915 40.29 12.19 8.35
C CYS A 915 40.90 11.27 9.42
N ARG A 916 42.25 11.17 9.47
CA ARG A 916 42.95 10.38 10.49
C ARG A 916 42.83 11.02 11.87
N GLN A 917 43.06 12.32 11.98
CA GLN A 917 42.87 13.07 13.23
C GLN A 917 41.41 13.01 13.69
N LEU A 918 40.46 13.08 12.75
CA LEU A 918 39.05 12.92 13.04
C LEU A 918 38.73 11.52 13.59
N TYR A 919 39.29 10.46 13.00
CA TYR A 919 39.15 9.09 13.49
C TYR A 919 39.76 8.89 14.88
N GLU A 920 40.99 9.37 15.10
CA GLU A 920 41.66 9.25 16.40
C GLU A 920 40.86 9.98 17.49
N SER A 921 40.40 11.21 17.21
CA SER A 921 39.56 11.96 18.13
C SER A 921 38.17 11.35 18.37
N THR A 922 37.54 10.72 17.36
CA THR A 922 36.27 10.03 17.56
C THR A 922 36.46 8.76 18.37
N LEU A 923 37.54 8.01 18.16
CA LEU A 923 37.85 6.80 18.92
C LEU A 923 38.08 7.12 20.40
N GLU A 924 38.83 8.18 20.73
CA GLU A 924 39.00 8.65 22.13
C GLU A 924 37.66 8.96 22.80
N LYS A 925 36.71 9.57 22.09
CA LYS A 925 35.35 9.83 22.63
C LYS A 925 34.56 8.54 22.81
N LEU A 926 34.76 7.56 21.93
CA LEU A 926 34.07 6.28 21.99
C LEU A 926 34.57 5.39 23.14
N GLU A 927 35.79 5.59 23.63
CA GLU A 927 36.31 4.86 24.80
C GLU A 927 35.43 5.01 26.04
N LEU A 928 34.78 6.18 26.21
CA LEU A 928 33.80 6.41 27.28
C LEU A 928 32.62 5.43 27.22
N TYR A 929 32.22 4.98 26.03
CA TYR A 929 31.13 4.02 25.86
C TYR A 929 31.57 2.57 26.03
N ARG A 930 32.88 2.25 26.01
CA ARG A 930 33.36 0.90 26.32
C ARG A 930 33.11 0.53 27.79
N GLU A 931 33.09 1.52 28.69
CA GLU A 931 32.62 1.30 30.06
C GLU A 931 31.13 0.94 30.09
N LEU A 932 30.32 1.54 29.19
CA LEU A 932 28.92 1.13 29.05
C LEU A 932 28.81 -0.28 28.49
N GLU A 933 29.67 -0.73 27.58
CA GLU A 933 29.68 -2.13 27.12
C GLU A 933 29.88 -3.10 28.30
N GLN A 934 30.84 -2.81 29.19
CA GLN A 934 31.10 -3.62 30.38
C GLN A 934 29.93 -3.58 31.39
N ASN A 935 29.24 -2.44 31.50
CA ASN A 935 28.11 -2.23 32.41
C ASN A 935 26.73 -2.53 31.77
N SER A 936 26.66 -2.73 30.45
CA SER A 936 25.44 -2.93 29.64
C SER A 936 24.72 -4.23 29.94
N GLY A 937 25.31 -5.04 30.81
CA GLY A 937 24.86 -6.37 31.15
C GLY A 937 23.43 -6.38 31.67
N CYS A 938 22.86 -7.57 31.57
CA CYS A 938 21.60 -7.99 32.20
C CYS A 938 21.35 -7.37 33.58
N GLU A 939 22.37 -6.94 34.33
CA GLU A 939 22.27 -6.26 35.62
C GLU A 939 21.46 -4.95 35.60
N ALA A 940 21.71 -4.01 34.68
CA ALA A 940 20.95 -2.75 34.64
C ALA A 940 19.48 -3.01 34.28
N SER A 941 19.25 -3.86 33.28
CA SER A 941 17.92 -4.36 32.93
C SER A 941 17.27 -5.14 34.07
N ARG A 942 18.02 -5.93 34.85
CA ARG A 942 17.53 -6.63 36.05
C ARG A 942 17.16 -5.63 37.15
N LYS A 943 17.93 -4.57 37.37
CA LYS A 943 17.59 -3.50 38.32
C LYS A 943 16.29 -2.81 37.90
N LEU A 944 16.18 -2.38 36.64
CA LEU A 944 14.93 -1.79 36.11
C LEU A 944 13.74 -2.74 36.19
N ARG A 945 13.93 -4.04 35.88
CA ARG A 945 12.90 -5.07 36.05
C ARG A 945 12.52 -5.24 37.53
N SER A 946 13.50 -5.27 38.44
CA SER A 946 13.24 -5.39 39.89
C SER A 946 12.46 -4.19 40.43
N VAL A 947 12.77 -2.98 39.95
CA VAL A 947 12.03 -1.75 40.32
C VAL A 947 10.61 -1.83 39.78
N ARG A 948 10.42 -2.19 38.51
CA ARG A 948 9.09 -2.38 37.92
C ARG A 948 8.28 -3.43 38.67
N ASP A 949 8.86 -4.60 38.94
CA ASP A 949 8.18 -5.70 39.63
C ASP A 949 7.81 -5.27 41.07
N SER A 950 8.67 -4.51 41.76
CA SER A 950 8.35 -3.93 43.07
C SER A 950 7.20 -2.93 43.02
N CYS A 951 7.10 -2.11 41.97
CA CYS A 951 5.98 -1.19 41.77
C CYS A 951 4.67 -1.92 41.51
N ILE A 952 4.68 -2.99 40.70
CA ILE A 952 3.50 -3.81 40.41
C ILE A 952 3.01 -4.53 41.68
N VAL A 953 3.92 -5.09 42.48
CA VAL A 953 3.59 -5.75 43.76
C VAL A 953 2.99 -4.73 44.74
N ASN A 954 3.58 -3.55 44.87
CA ASN A 954 3.04 -2.49 45.73
C ASN A 954 1.63 -2.05 45.28
N GLN A 955 1.38 -1.94 43.97
CA GLN A 955 0.04 -1.65 43.44
C GLN A 955 -0.98 -2.74 43.81
N MET A 956 -0.65 -4.02 43.59
CA MET A 956 -1.52 -5.13 43.96
C MET A 956 -1.78 -5.23 45.47
N GLU A 957 -0.78 -4.97 46.31
CA GLU A 957 -0.95 -4.93 47.77
C GLU A 957 -1.82 -3.74 48.21
N THR A 958 -1.64 -2.57 47.60
CA THR A 958 -2.51 -1.41 47.87
C THR A 958 -3.95 -1.66 47.44
N GLU A 959 -4.19 -2.29 46.28
CA GLU A 959 -5.55 -2.66 45.85
C GLU A 959 -6.20 -3.67 46.81
N LYS A 960 -5.47 -4.71 47.24
CA LYS A 960 -5.96 -5.65 48.26
C LYS A 960 -6.27 -4.97 49.58
N MET A 961 -5.40 -4.08 50.07
CA MET A 961 -5.64 -3.33 51.30
C MET A 961 -6.86 -2.40 51.17
N ILE A 962 -7.09 -1.81 50.00
CA ILE A 962 -8.28 -1.00 49.73
C ILE A 962 -9.54 -1.89 49.74
N GLU A 963 -9.50 -3.07 49.09
CA GLU A 963 -10.61 -4.03 49.11
C GLU A 963 -10.93 -4.54 50.52
N GLU A 964 -9.92 -4.88 51.32
CA GLU A 964 -10.09 -5.31 52.71
C GLU A 964 -10.65 -4.19 53.59
N ARG A 965 -10.17 -2.95 53.41
CA ARG A 965 -10.68 -1.79 54.13
C ARG A 965 -12.14 -1.50 53.78
N ILE A 966 -12.52 -1.63 52.50
CA ILE A 966 -13.90 -1.51 52.05
C ILE A 966 -14.77 -2.61 52.68
N ARG A 967 -14.29 -3.86 52.73
CA ARG A 967 -14.99 -4.96 53.42
C ARG A 967 -15.18 -4.69 54.90
N GLU A 968 -14.15 -4.26 55.62
CA GLU A 968 -14.26 -3.93 57.05
C GLU A 968 -15.23 -2.77 57.33
N GLU A 969 -15.23 -1.75 56.48
CA GLU A 969 -16.19 -0.64 56.61
C GLU A 969 -17.64 -1.08 56.33
N TRP A 970 -17.82 -2.04 55.42
CA TRP A 970 -19.13 -2.63 55.14
C TRP A 970 -19.61 -3.51 56.31
N ASP A 971 -18.75 -4.33 56.90
CA ASP A 971 -19.11 -5.18 58.04
C ASP A 971 -19.39 -4.39 59.32
N LYS A 972 -18.74 -3.23 59.52
CA LYS A 972 -18.99 -2.37 60.70
C LYS A 972 -20.30 -1.60 60.63
N LYS A 973 -20.87 -1.37 59.45
CA LYS A 973 -22.14 -0.69 59.29
C LYS A 973 -23.28 -1.70 59.34
N ASN A 974 -23.58 -2.17 60.55
CA ASN A 974 -24.83 -2.84 60.87
C ASN A 974 -26.02 -1.96 60.43
N ILE A 975 -26.62 -2.37 59.31
CA ILE A 975 -28.04 -2.35 58.95
C ILE A 975 -28.82 -1.21 59.61
N ILE A 976 -28.82 -0.04 58.97
CA ILE A 976 -29.93 0.90 59.11
C ILE A 976 -30.77 0.74 57.84
N GLU A 977 -31.88 0.01 57.97
CA GLU A 977 -32.94 -0.05 56.97
C GLU A 977 -33.50 1.36 56.75
N VAL A 978 -32.93 2.08 55.79
CA VAL A 978 -33.54 3.32 55.28
C VAL A 978 -34.40 2.94 54.09
N THR A 979 -35.71 2.83 54.36
CA THR A 979 -36.75 2.67 53.35
C THR A 979 -36.67 3.79 52.30
N PRO A 980 -36.70 3.45 51.00
CA PRO A 980 -36.42 4.40 49.92
C PRO A 980 -37.67 5.22 49.59
N SER A 981 -37.81 6.38 50.23
CA SER A 981 -38.75 7.42 49.78
C SER A 981 -38.04 8.45 48.91
N ASN A 982 -38.54 8.61 47.69
CA ASN A 982 -38.39 9.78 46.82
C ASN A 982 -37.05 9.94 46.05
N VAL A 983 -36.77 9.02 45.12
CA VAL A 983 -35.96 9.35 43.94
C VAL A 983 -36.89 9.49 42.74
N LYS A 984 -37.17 10.74 42.36
CA LYS A 984 -37.91 11.10 41.15
C LYS A 984 -37.17 10.53 39.94
N LYS A 985 -37.71 9.48 39.34
CA LYS A 985 -37.28 8.99 38.01
C LYS A 985 -37.53 10.10 36.99
N TYR A 986 -36.46 10.71 36.51
CA TYR A 986 -36.50 11.53 35.31
C TYR A 986 -36.74 10.60 34.12
N GLU A 987 -37.89 10.78 33.46
CA GLU A 987 -38.30 10.08 32.23
C GLU A 987 -37.39 10.49 31.05
N ILE A 988 -36.17 9.97 31.02
CA ILE A 988 -35.21 10.21 29.92
C ILE A 988 -35.47 9.23 28.75
N GLU A 989 -36.18 8.12 28.98
CA GLU A 989 -36.48 7.14 27.93
C GLU A 989 -37.51 7.64 26.89
N GLY A 990 -38.41 8.56 27.26
CA GLY A 990 -39.40 9.12 26.33
C GLY A 990 -38.79 10.02 25.25
N TYR A 991 -37.84 10.87 25.62
CA TYR A 991 -37.25 11.84 24.67
C TYR A 991 -36.34 11.17 23.64
N PHE A 992 -35.61 10.12 24.02
CA PHE A 992 -34.75 9.40 23.08
C PHE A 992 -35.56 8.63 22.03
N ILE A 993 -36.66 7.99 22.43
CA ILE A 993 -37.56 7.28 21.51
C ILE A 993 -38.28 8.28 20.59
N VAL A 994 -38.72 9.44 21.10
CA VAL A 994 -39.33 10.49 20.28
C VAL A 994 -38.32 11.05 19.27
N SER A 995 -37.07 11.31 19.69
CA SER A 995 -36.01 11.78 18.78
C SER A 995 -35.70 10.77 17.68
N LEU A 996 -35.56 9.48 18.03
CA LEU A 996 -35.29 8.42 17.07
C LEU A 996 -36.45 8.24 16.09
N ALA A 997 -37.69 8.26 16.59
CA ALA A 997 -38.88 8.19 15.75
C ALA A 997 -38.98 9.39 14.81
N THR A 998 -38.70 10.61 15.28
CA THR A 998 -38.71 11.81 14.41
C THR A 998 -37.64 11.75 13.33
N ASN A 999 -36.45 11.24 13.63
CA ASN A 999 -35.37 11.11 12.64
C ASN A 999 -35.67 10.03 11.60
N ILE A 1000 -36.26 8.91 11.99
CA ILE A 1000 -36.70 7.86 11.05
C ILE A 1000 -37.84 8.38 10.16
N PHE A 1001 -38.80 9.12 10.74
CA PHE A 1001 -39.90 9.71 9.98
C PHE A 1001 -39.39 10.76 8.98
N LEU A 1002 -38.48 11.64 9.39
CA LEU A 1002 -37.85 12.63 8.50
C LEU A 1002 -37.04 11.96 7.40
N GLY A 1003 -36.22 10.96 7.72
CA GLY A 1003 -35.41 10.23 6.72
C GLY A 1003 -36.27 9.52 5.67
N SER A 1004 -37.34 8.84 6.10
CA SER A 1004 -38.28 8.19 5.19
C SER A 1004 -39.08 9.20 4.35
N PHE A 1005 -39.48 10.33 4.93
CA PHE A 1005 -40.19 11.41 4.24
C PHE A 1005 -39.32 12.09 3.17
N PHE A 1006 -38.05 12.39 3.47
CA PHE A 1006 -37.13 12.94 2.47
C PHE A 1006 -36.80 11.95 1.36
N SER A 1007 -36.59 10.67 1.68
CA SER A 1007 -36.34 9.64 0.67
C SER A 1007 -37.53 9.47 -0.29
N THR A 1008 -38.77 9.52 0.22
CA THR A 1008 -39.97 9.42 -0.61
C THR A 1008 -40.19 10.65 -1.47
N ILE A 1009 -39.89 11.87 -0.97
CA ILE A 1009 -39.90 13.10 -1.78
C ILE A 1009 -38.87 13.03 -2.91
N ILE A 1010 -37.65 12.57 -2.62
CA ILE A 1010 -36.59 12.44 -3.64
C ILE A 1010 -37.01 11.45 -4.73
N VAL A 1011 -37.59 10.30 -4.35
CA VAL A 1011 -38.13 9.33 -5.30
C VAL A 1011 -39.28 9.91 -6.12
N PHE A 1012 -40.17 10.69 -5.51
CA PHE A 1012 -41.28 11.35 -6.21
C PHE A 1012 -40.77 12.43 -7.19
N LEU A 1013 -39.76 13.20 -6.81
CA LEU A 1013 -39.12 14.20 -7.67
C LEU A 1013 -38.40 13.53 -8.84
N LEU A 1014 -37.68 12.43 -8.60
CA LEU A 1014 -37.04 11.63 -9.64
C LEU A 1014 -38.08 11.05 -10.60
N LEU A 1015 -39.17 10.46 -10.10
CA LEU A 1015 -40.27 9.96 -10.94
C LEU A 1015 -40.94 11.07 -11.75
N LYS A 1016 -41.10 12.26 -11.16
CA LYS A 1016 -41.67 13.42 -11.86
C LYS A 1016 -40.72 13.96 -12.94
N TYR A 1017 -39.41 13.91 -12.70
CA TYR A 1017 -38.38 14.26 -13.67
C TYR A 1017 -38.33 13.23 -14.82
N PHE A 1018 -38.35 11.93 -14.49
CA PHE A 1018 -38.42 10.86 -15.48
C PHE A 1018 -39.70 10.93 -16.32
N LYS A 1019 -40.86 11.21 -15.70
CA LYS A 1019 -42.11 11.41 -16.44
C LYS A 1019 -42.03 12.61 -17.38
N LYS A 1020 -41.47 13.75 -16.93
CA LYS A 1020 -41.20 14.90 -17.79
C LYS A 1020 -40.28 14.56 -18.96
N CYS A 1021 -39.20 13.83 -18.72
CA CYS A 1021 -38.28 13.40 -19.77
C CYS A 1021 -38.95 12.43 -20.75
N TRP A 1022 -39.80 11.53 -20.27
CA TRP A 1022 -40.50 10.56 -21.10
C TRP A 1022 -41.59 11.22 -21.97
N ASP A 1023 -42.35 12.15 -21.40
CA ASP A 1023 -43.33 12.95 -22.15
C ASP A 1023 -42.63 13.84 -23.19
N ARG A 1024 -41.45 14.40 -22.88
CA ARG A 1024 -40.66 15.19 -23.84
C ARG A 1024 -40.19 14.37 -25.03
N LYS A 1025 -39.78 13.12 -24.80
CA LYS A 1025 -39.29 12.23 -25.85
C LYS A 1025 -40.40 11.80 -26.81
N ASN A 1026 -41.59 11.51 -26.29
CA ASN A 1026 -42.75 11.17 -27.14
C ASN A 1026 -43.27 12.38 -27.94
N HIS A 1027 -43.16 13.61 -27.40
CA HIS A 1027 -43.51 14.81 -28.15
C HIS A 1027 -42.51 15.15 -29.27
N GLU A 1028 -41.22 14.84 -29.09
CA GLU A 1028 -40.20 15.07 -30.12
C GLU A 1028 -40.27 14.03 -31.25
N GLU A 1029 -40.63 12.77 -30.97
CA GLU A 1029 -40.80 11.75 -32.03
C GLU A 1029 -42.08 11.96 -32.87
N LEU A 1030 -43.10 12.63 -32.36
CA LEU A 1030 -44.32 12.95 -33.10
C LEU A 1030 -44.22 14.24 -33.96
N ALA A 1031 -43.23 15.09 -33.73
CA ALA A 1031 -43.13 16.40 -34.41
C ALA A 1031 -42.12 16.44 -35.57
N GLY A 1032 -41.44 15.34 -35.90
CA GLY A 1032 -40.32 15.33 -36.87
C GLY A 1032 -40.66 15.08 -38.35
N ASN A 1033 -41.93 14.88 -38.71
CA ASN A 1033 -42.33 14.52 -40.08
C ASN A 1033 -43.06 15.65 -40.82
N THR A 1034 -42.50 16.86 -40.85
CA THR A 1034 -42.82 17.87 -41.87
C THR A 1034 -41.74 18.94 -41.87
N TYR A 1035 -41.51 19.56 -43.04
CA TYR A 1035 -40.50 20.59 -43.34
C TYR A 1035 -39.17 20.08 -43.93
N ASN A 1036 -39.31 19.27 -45.00
CA ASN A 1036 -38.57 19.54 -46.24
C ASN A 1036 -39.32 20.64 -46.99
N GLU A 1037 -38.74 21.82 -47.16
CA GLU A 1037 -38.80 22.71 -48.34
C GLU A 1037 -38.24 24.10 -47.96
N GLU A 1038 -37.06 24.38 -48.53
CA GLU A 1038 -36.47 25.70 -48.87
C GLU A 1038 -36.25 26.76 -47.76
N LEU A 1039 -34.99 26.83 -47.29
CA LEU A 1039 -34.20 28.02 -46.94
C LEU A 1039 -32.72 27.58 -46.78
#